data_AF-A0A8J6L8Q0-F1
#
_entry.id   AF-A0A8J6L8Q0-F1
#
_cell.length_a   1.000
_cell.length_b   1.000
_cell.length_c   1.000
_cell.angle_alpha   90.00
_cell.angle_beta   90.00
_cell.angle_gamma   90.00
#
_symmetry.space_group_name_H-M   'P 1'
#
loop_
_entity.id
_entity.type
_entity.pdbx_description
1 polymer ?
#
loop_
_entity_poly.entity_id
_entity_poly.type
_entity_poly.pdbx_seq_one_letter_code
_entity_poly.pdbx_strand_id
1 'polypeptide(L)'
;MSSPTPTIVIVLLYIYFVKVGPHLMKNRKPFQLKKAILVYNLLQVLLSTYIFYEIGMSGWFTGEYSLRCQPVDYSNEPSALRMLHAAKWYYIAKFIDLIDTIFFVLRKKFSHVSTLHVIHHSVMPMSIWFGLRMAAGGHSSFFGLLNSFVHMVMYSYYFLSALGPQIQKYLWWKQSTSATLALGIQPNLCNSHQSCIHLHRKGPRMMQNRPPFHLKNTVLVYDFLQMLFSAYVFYEVGMSGWFTGEYSLRCQPVDYSNRPSALRMLHAWKWFHIAKFTELFDTFFLVLKKKNSHVSALHVVHHSIMPVSTWFGVKFCAGGHASFFVLLNSFVHIIMYSYYFLSAWGPHLQKYLWWKKYLTSLQILQFLSVTLGAFEMISSTHLLSNVFLSLKKYEDPRTSSWPLMSSPLPTLAVCLVYIFLVKLVGPKLMQNRKSFNLREVLIGYNFFQVAFSSWLFYEFCASGWLTGEYSFRCQPIDLSTNPRTIRMVNVTWWYYVSKFTELVETVFFIMRKKFHQVNALHVYHHGIMPLSGWLAARYYPDGHGTFPGLLNTFVHIVMYSYYLLSAFGPRIQKYLWWKKYLTTMQMVQFVVIMVHALQLFFVDCNFPRIFVWYMGLLALSFYSLFSNFYRTAYRARKLKN
;
A
#
# COMPACT_ATOMS: atom_id res chain seq x y z
N MET A 1 -20.37 -6.94 -17.02
CA MET A 1 -19.22 -7.05 -16.09
C MET A 1 -17.98 -7.64 -16.76
N SER A 2 -17.78 -7.40 -18.06
CA SER A 2 -16.69 -8.00 -18.84
C SER A 2 -15.30 -7.50 -18.44
N SER A 3 -15.21 -6.31 -17.85
CA SER A 3 -13.95 -5.69 -17.41
C SER A 3 -14.17 -4.83 -16.16
N PRO A 4 -13.14 -4.66 -15.29
CA PRO A 4 -13.21 -3.72 -14.18
C PRO A 4 -13.06 -2.26 -14.62
N THR A 5 -12.67 -2.00 -15.87
CA THR A 5 -12.37 -0.65 -16.37
C THR A 5 -13.48 0.37 -16.08
N PRO A 6 -14.78 0.10 -16.34
CA PRO A 6 -15.84 1.07 -16.03
C PRO A 6 -15.93 1.42 -14.54
N THR A 7 -15.77 0.44 -13.65
CA THR A 7 -15.71 0.65 -12.19
C THR A 7 -14.57 1.58 -11.82
N ILE A 8 -13.37 1.30 -12.35
CA ILE A 8 -12.16 2.09 -12.09
C ILE A 8 -12.36 3.53 -12.55
N VAL A 9 -12.88 3.73 -13.77
CA VAL A 9 -13.13 5.06 -14.32
C VAL A 9 -14.09 5.86 -13.43
N ILE A 10 -15.21 5.27 -13.02
CA ILE A 10 -16.18 5.94 -12.13
C ILE A 10 -15.54 6.30 -10.79
N VAL A 11 -14.77 5.39 -10.18
CA VAL A 11 -14.07 5.65 -8.92
C VAL A 11 -12.99 6.73 -9.06
N LEU A 12 -12.23 6.75 -10.15
CA LEU A 12 -11.24 7.79 -10.42
C LEU A 12 -11.88 9.15 -10.63
N LEU A 13 -13.00 9.22 -11.36
CA LEU A 13 -13.79 10.45 -11.53
C LEU A 13 -14.35 10.93 -10.19
N TYR A 14 -14.82 10.01 -9.35
CA TYR A 14 -15.24 10.31 -7.98
C TYR A 14 -14.10 10.88 -7.14
N ILE A 15 -12.92 10.25 -7.12
CA ILE A 15 -11.73 10.75 -6.38
C ILE A 15 -11.29 12.12 -6.90
N TYR A 16 -11.36 12.32 -8.22
CA TYR A 16 -11.09 13.61 -8.85
C TYR A 16 -12.09 14.67 -8.38
N PHE A 17 -13.40 14.37 -8.42
CA PHE A 17 -14.45 15.25 -7.92
C PHE A 17 -14.27 15.58 -6.44
N VAL A 18 -13.91 14.62 -5.59
CA VAL A 18 -13.63 14.84 -4.17
C VAL A 18 -12.51 15.87 -3.96
N LYS A 19 -11.51 15.91 -4.85
CA LYS A 19 -10.40 16.88 -4.78
C LYS A 19 -10.76 18.23 -5.40
N VAL A 20 -11.45 18.24 -6.54
CA VAL A 20 -11.75 19.46 -7.32
C VAL A 20 -13.01 20.16 -6.86
N GLY A 21 -14.04 19.41 -6.47
CA GLY A 21 -15.33 19.92 -6.01
C GLY A 21 -15.22 20.95 -4.87
N PRO A 22 -14.41 20.74 -3.81
CA PRO A 22 -14.18 21.76 -2.80
C PRO A 22 -13.56 23.06 -3.35
N HIS A 23 -12.73 22.96 -4.38
CA HIS A 23 -12.14 24.14 -5.04
C HIS A 23 -13.19 24.90 -5.86
N LEU A 24 -14.02 24.18 -6.64
CA LEU A 24 -15.15 24.75 -7.40
C LEU A 24 -16.18 25.42 -6.49
N MET A 25 -16.39 24.86 -5.30
CA MET A 25 -17.32 25.39 -4.31
C MET A 25 -16.74 26.53 -3.48
N LYS A 26 -15.42 26.82 -3.52
CA LYS A 26 -14.77 27.80 -2.65
C LYS A 26 -15.49 29.16 -2.67
N ASN A 27 -15.77 29.67 -3.87
CA ASN A 27 -16.39 30.98 -4.09
C ASN A 27 -17.92 30.93 -4.33
N ARG A 28 -18.57 29.78 -4.15
CA ARG A 28 -20.02 29.61 -4.35
C ARG A 28 -20.77 29.50 -3.02
N LYS A 29 -22.04 29.91 -2.96
CA LYS A 29 -22.89 29.63 -1.79
C LYS A 29 -23.23 28.13 -1.73
N PRO A 30 -23.41 27.53 -0.54
CA PRO A 30 -23.78 26.11 -0.42
C PRO A 30 -25.17 25.87 -1.04
N PHE A 31 -25.32 24.79 -1.80
CA PHE A 31 -26.59 24.45 -2.45
C PHE A 31 -27.63 23.97 -1.43
N GLN A 32 -28.89 24.39 -1.62
CA GLN A 32 -30.02 23.99 -0.77
C GLN A 32 -30.66 22.70 -1.29
N LEU A 33 -30.07 21.56 -0.94
CA LEU A 33 -30.45 20.24 -1.48
C LEU A 33 -31.35 19.42 -0.54
N LYS A 34 -32.17 20.07 0.31
CA LYS A 34 -32.95 19.38 1.36
C LYS A 34 -33.90 18.31 0.78
N LYS A 35 -34.70 18.67 -0.23
CA LYS A 35 -35.65 17.73 -0.87
C LYS A 35 -34.92 16.57 -1.57
N ALA A 36 -33.84 16.86 -2.29
CA ALA A 36 -33.04 15.84 -2.97
C ALA A 36 -32.42 14.83 -1.98
N ILE A 37 -31.91 15.31 -0.84
CA ILE A 37 -31.35 14.43 0.21
C ILE A 37 -32.42 13.57 0.86
N LEU A 38 -33.63 14.12 1.09
CA LEU A 38 -34.76 13.34 1.62
C LEU A 38 -35.15 12.21 0.67
N VAL A 39 -35.35 12.51 -0.62
CA VAL A 39 -35.67 11.50 -1.63
C VAL A 39 -34.55 10.47 -1.75
N TYR A 40 -33.30 10.91 -1.82
CA TYR A 40 -32.15 10.02 -1.91
C TYR A 40 -32.03 9.08 -0.71
N ASN A 41 -32.13 9.59 0.52
CA ASN A 41 -32.05 8.75 1.71
C ASN A 41 -33.21 7.76 1.78
N LEU A 42 -34.42 8.15 1.38
CA LEU A 42 -35.57 7.23 1.32
C LEU A 42 -35.32 6.11 0.30
N LEU A 43 -34.85 6.45 -0.91
CA LEU A 43 -34.52 5.46 -1.94
C LEU A 43 -33.41 4.52 -1.47
N GLN A 44 -32.40 5.03 -0.75
CA GLN A 44 -31.32 4.22 -0.19
C GLN A 44 -31.81 3.25 0.90
N VAL A 45 -32.77 3.67 1.74
CA VAL A 45 -33.43 2.76 2.69
C VAL A 45 -34.15 1.65 1.95
N LEU A 46 -35.02 2.00 0.98
CA LEU A 46 -35.78 1.00 0.21
C LEU A 46 -34.88 0.01 -0.53
N LEU A 47 -33.81 0.52 -1.18
CA LEU A 47 -32.84 -0.32 -1.87
C LEU A 47 -32.08 -1.24 -0.91
N SER A 48 -31.65 -0.72 0.25
CA SER A 48 -30.94 -1.51 1.25
C SER A 48 -31.83 -2.58 1.88
N THR A 49 -33.10 -2.28 2.13
CA THR A 49 -34.11 -3.25 2.59
C THR A 49 -34.34 -4.34 1.55
N TYR A 50 -34.47 -3.96 0.27
CA TYR A 50 -34.62 -4.92 -0.83
C TYR A 50 -33.42 -5.87 -0.93
N ILE A 51 -32.18 -5.34 -0.93
CA ILE A 51 -30.97 -6.17 -1.00
C ILE A 51 -30.84 -7.08 0.23
N PHE A 52 -31.15 -6.55 1.43
CA PHE A 52 -31.14 -7.34 2.65
C PHE A 52 -32.11 -8.52 2.57
N TYR A 53 -33.33 -8.27 2.11
CA TYR A 53 -34.35 -9.31 1.91
C TYR A 53 -33.90 -10.34 0.85
N GLU A 54 -33.40 -9.90 -0.30
CA GLU A 54 -33.00 -10.81 -1.38
C GLU A 54 -31.80 -11.68 -1.01
N ILE A 55 -30.73 -11.11 -0.41
CA ILE A 55 -29.59 -11.90 0.06
C ILE A 55 -30.03 -12.85 1.17
N GLY A 56 -30.91 -12.40 2.06
CA GLY A 56 -31.46 -13.20 3.15
C GLY A 56 -32.24 -14.42 2.63
N MET A 57 -33.19 -14.19 1.72
CA MET A 57 -34.04 -15.24 1.15
C MET A 57 -33.32 -16.14 0.14
N SER A 58 -32.12 -15.77 -0.32
CA SER A 58 -31.31 -16.60 -1.22
C SER A 58 -30.48 -17.68 -0.49
N GLY A 59 -30.61 -17.81 0.84
CA GLY A 59 -30.00 -18.91 1.59
C GLY A 59 -29.91 -18.71 3.10
N TRP A 60 -29.72 -17.48 3.58
CA TRP A 60 -29.46 -17.19 5.00
C TRP A 60 -30.70 -17.29 5.90
N PHE A 61 -31.88 -16.94 5.39
CA PHE A 61 -33.16 -17.03 6.11
C PHE A 61 -33.92 -18.32 5.82
N THR A 62 -33.63 -18.97 4.70
CA THR A 62 -34.22 -20.26 4.34
C THR A 62 -33.56 -21.43 5.07
N GLY A 63 -32.40 -21.22 5.70
CA GLY A 63 -31.65 -22.25 6.43
C GLY A 63 -30.76 -23.13 5.54
N GLU A 64 -30.74 -22.87 4.23
CA GLU A 64 -29.88 -23.59 3.27
C GLU A 64 -28.38 -23.25 3.46
N TYR A 65 -28.07 -22.08 4.01
CA TYR A 65 -26.69 -21.64 4.23
C TYR A 65 -26.21 -21.90 5.66
N SER A 66 -25.00 -22.46 5.78
CA SER A 66 -24.34 -22.63 7.07
C SER A 66 -23.48 -21.42 7.45
N LEU A 67 -23.55 -20.99 8.72
CA LEU A 67 -22.66 -19.99 9.32
C LEU A 67 -21.20 -20.46 9.46
N ARG A 68 -20.88 -21.69 9.06
CA ARG A 68 -19.50 -22.22 9.03
C ARG A 68 -18.86 -21.98 7.66
N CYS A 69 -18.81 -23.00 6.82
CA CYS A 69 -18.23 -22.93 5.49
C CYS A 69 -19.35 -23.10 4.47
N GLN A 70 -19.78 -21.99 3.88
CA GLN A 70 -20.74 -22.01 2.78
C GLN A 70 -20.02 -21.78 1.45
N PRO A 71 -19.95 -22.77 0.56
CA PRO A 71 -19.38 -22.59 -0.78
C PRO A 71 -20.28 -21.70 -1.63
N VAL A 72 -19.71 -21.17 -2.71
CA VAL A 72 -20.49 -20.48 -3.74
C VAL A 72 -21.14 -21.54 -4.63
N ASP A 73 -22.44 -21.43 -4.83
CA ASP A 73 -23.15 -22.24 -5.81
C ASP A 73 -23.07 -21.56 -7.18
N TYR A 74 -22.50 -22.27 -8.16
CA TYR A 74 -22.36 -21.82 -9.55
C TYR A 74 -23.38 -22.47 -10.49
N SER A 75 -24.34 -23.22 -9.94
CA SER A 75 -25.44 -23.79 -10.70
C SER A 75 -26.39 -22.71 -11.22
N ASN A 76 -27.24 -23.10 -12.17
CA ASN A 76 -28.32 -22.24 -12.67
C ASN A 76 -29.63 -22.43 -11.87
N GLU A 77 -29.54 -22.93 -10.64
CA GLU A 77 -30.70 -23.06 -9.76
C GLU A 77 -31.32 -21.69 -9.44
N PRO A 78 -32.66 -21.59 -9.28
CA PRO A 78 -33.32 -20.32 -8.99
C PRO A 78 -32.76 -19.59 -7.76
N SER A 79 -32.36 -20.31 -6.71
CA SER A 79 -31.76 -19.73 -5.50
C SER A 79 -30.36 -19.15 -5.74
N ALA A 80 -29.52 -19.83 -6.53
CA ALA A 80 -28.19 -19.37 -6.93
C ALA A 80 -28.27 -18.12 -7.83
N LEU A 81 -29.20 -18.12 -8.79
CA LEU A 81 -29.46 -16.95 -9.66
C LEU A 81 -30.04 -15.76 -8.87
N ARG A 82 -30.89 -16.03 -7.88
CA ARG A 82 -31.41 -15.01 -6.96
C ARG A 82 -30.29 -14.35 -6.15
N MET A 83 -29.36 -15.13 -5.61
CA MET A 83 -28.16 -14.62 -4.92
C MET A 83 -27.30 -13.76 -5.85
N LEU A 84 -27.07 -14.22 -7.09
CA LEU A 84 -26.31 -13.49 -8.09
C LEU A 84 -26.97 -12.14 -8.44
N HIS A 85 -28.30 -12.13 -8.59
CA HIS A 85 -29.07 -10.90 -8.81
C HIS A 85 -29.01 -9.95 -7.61
N ALA A 86 -29.11 -10.47 -6.40
CA ALA A 86 -28.99 -9.69 -5.17
C ALA A 86 -27.58 -9.05 -5.04
N ALA A 87 -26.53 -9.82 -5.34
CA ALA A 87 -25.15 -9.35 -5.34
C ALA A 87 -24.89 -8.28 -6.43
N LYS A 88 -25.55 -8.39 -7.58
CA LYS A 88 -25.54 -7.36 -8.64
C LYS A 88 -26.21 -6.06 -8.19
N TRP A 89 -27.35 -6.13 -7.53
CA TRP A 89 -28.00 -4.95 -6.94
C TRP A 89 -27.15 -4.31 -5.84
N TYR A 90 -26.52 -5.13 -5.00
CA TYR A 90 -25.57 -4.66 -3.99
C TYR A 90 -24.36 -3.93 -4.61
N TYR A 91 -23.83 -4.44 -5.72
CA TYR A 91 -22.77 -3.78 -6.48
C TYR A 91 -23.22 -2.41 -7.02
N ILE A 92 -24.42 -2.32 -7.60
CA ILE A 92 -24.99 -1.04 -8.07
C ILE A 92 -25.17 -0.06 -6.90
N ALA A 93 -25.65 -0.53 -5.76
CA ALA A 93 -25.83 0.30 -4.56
C ALA A 93 -24.52 0.99 -4.12
N LYS A 94 -23.36 0.33 -4.25
CA LYS A 94 -22.07 0.94 -3.91
C LYS A 94 -21.70 2.16 -4.78
N PHE A 95 -22.21 2.25 -6.01
CA PHE A 95 -22.05 3.45 -6.82
C PHE A 95 -23.04 4.55 -6.42
N ILE A 96 -24.26 4.18 -6.08
CA ILE A 96 -25.27 5.14 -5.58
C ILE A 96 -24.78 5.78 -4.28
N ASP A 97 -24.13 5.00 -3.41
CA ASP A 97 -23.47 5.45 -2.19
C ASP A 97 -22.43 6.60 -2.45
N LEU A 98 -21.87 6.74 -3.65
CA LEU A 98 -20.94 7.83 -3.98
C LEU A 98 -21.59 9.22 -3.96
N ILE A 99 -22.93 9.27 -4.12
CA ILE A 99 -23.70 10.51 -4.14
C ILE A 99 -23.68 11.20 -2.77
N ASP A 100 -23.48 10.46 -1.67
CA ASP A 100 -23.29 11.02 -0.32
C ASP A 100 -22.21 12.12 -0.32
N THR A 101 -21.08 11.82 -0.94
CA THR A 101 -19.94 12.73 -1.00
C THR A 101 -20.22 13.93 -1.90
N ILE A 102 -21.01 13.74 -2.96
CA ILE A 102 -21.49 14.83 -3.82
C ILE A 102 -22.33 15.80 -3.00
N PHE A 103 -23.28 15.30 -2.21
CA PHE A 103 -24.08 16.15 -1.31
C PHE A 103 -23.22 16.89 -0.28
N PHE A 104 -22.21 16.24 0.31
CA PHE A 104 -21.32 16.91 1.27
C PHE A 104 -20.51 18.03 0.63
N VAL A 105 -19.96 17.82 -0.57
CA VAL A 105 -19.19 18.82 -1.30
C VAL A 105 -20.06 20.01 -1.70
N LEU A 106 -21.23 19.77 -2.32
CA LEU A 106 -22.15 20.82 -2.77
C LEU A 106 -22.74 21.65 -1.62
N ARG A 107 -22.86 21.06 -0.42
CA ARG A 107 -23.32 21.74 0.81
C ARG A 107 -22.18 22.36 1.62
N LYS A 108 -20.94 22.33 1.13
CA LYS A 108 -19.73 22.77 1.85
C LYS A 108 -19.52 22.08 3.20
N LYS A 109 -20.02 20.86 3.37
CA LYS A 109 -19.79 20.03 4.57
C LYS A 109 -18.48 19.25 4.45
N PHE A 110 -17.38 19.93 4.15
CA PHE A 110 -16.09 19.28 3.86
C PHE A 110 -15.53 18.46 5.03
N SER A 111 -15.90 18.81 6.27
CA SER A 111 -15.56 18.01 7.44
C SER A 111 -16.18 16.62 7.44
N HIS A 112 -17.15 16.36 6.56
CA HIS A 112 -17.80 15.06 6.40
C HIS A 112 -17.03 14.15 5.42
N VAL A 113 -16.23 14.76 4.53
CA VAL A 113 -15.43 14.06 3.52
C VAL A 113 -14.08 13.65 4.11
N SER A 114 -14.12 12.66 5.00
CA SER A 114 -12.94 12.13 5.67
C SER A 114 -12.08 11.25 4.76
N THR A 115 -10.78 11.09 5.08
CA THR A 115 -9.92 10.13 4.36
C THR A 115 -10.49 8.71 4.39
N LEU A 116 -11.07 8.30 5.53
CA LEU A 116 -11.68 6.98 5.68
C LEU A 116 -12.92 6.83 4.79
N HIS A 117 -13.80 7.85 4.78
CA HIS A 117 -15.00 7.90 3.93
C HIS A 117 -14.61 7.75 2.45
N VAL A 118 -13.63 8.52 2.00
CA VAL A 118 -13.17 8.49 0.60
C VAL A 118 -12.54 7.14 0.26
N ILE A 119 -11.68 6.58 1.11
CA ILE A 119 -11.07 5.25 0.90
C ILE A 119 -12.17 4.18 0.83
N HIS A 120 -13.08 4.17 1.80
CA HIS A 120 -14.17 3.20 1.84
C HIS A 120 -15.03 3.25 0.57
N HIS A 121 -15.58 4.42 0.21
CA HIS A 121 -16.43 4.56 -0.97
C HIS A 121 -15.67 4.33 -2.30
N SER A 122 -14.35 4.49 -2.32
CA SER A 122 -13.55 4.18 -3.52
C SER A 122 -13.23 2.69 -3.65
N VAL A 123 -12.99 2.01 -2.54
CA VAL A 123 -12.58 0.59 -2.51
C VAL A 123 -13.78 -0.33 -2.66
N MET A 124 -14.93 -0.03 -2.04
CA MET A 124 -16.08 -0.94 -2.05
C MET A 124 -16.59 -1.30 -3.45
N PRO A 125 -16.81 -0.36 -4.39
CA PRO A 125 -17.25 -0.74 -5.75
C PRO A 125 -16.26 -1.68 -6.43
N MET A 126 -14.95 -1.50 -6.21
CA MET A 126 -13.91 -2.35 -6.78
C MET A 126 -13.89 -3.75 -6.15
N SER A 127 -13.96 -3.82 -4.82
CA SER A 127 -13.99 -5.09 -4.08
C SER A 127 -15.22 -5.93 -4.44
N ILE A 128 -16.39 -5.29 -4.55
CA ILE A 128 -17.63 -5.99 -4.90
C ILE A 128 -17.63 -6.41 -6.38
N TRP A 129 -17.00 -5.65 -7.28
CA TRP A 129 -16.82 -6.10 -8.68
C TRP A 129 -16.05 -7.42 -8.75
N PHE A 130 -14.94 -7.56 -8.01
CA PHE A 130 -14.20 -8.81 -7.93
C PHE A 130 -15.01 -9.92 -7.26
N GLY A 131 -15.71 -9.61 -6.17
CA GLY A 131 -16.58 -10.57 -5.49
C GLY A 131 -17.66 -11.13 -6.43
N LEU A 132 -18.35 -10.26 -7.17
CA LEU A 132 -19.39 -10.65 -8.11
C LEU A 132 -18.85 -11.39 -9.35
N ARG A 133 -17.59 -11.16 -9.74
CA ARG A 133 -16.97 -11.88 -10.86
C ARG A 133 -16.46 -13.27 -10.49
N MET A 134 -15.96 -13.43 -9.27
CA MET A 134 -15.17 -14.59 -8.84
C MET A 134 -15.88 -15.48 -7.82
N ALA A 135 -16.78 -14.92 -7.00
CA ALA A 135 -17.39 -15.60 -5.86
C ALA A 135 -18.74 -14.97 -5.48
N ALA A 136 -19.68 -14.93 -6.43
CA ALA A 136 -20.99 -14.29 -6.24
C ALA A 136 -21.93 -15.14 -5.38
N GLY A 137 -21.72 -15.18 -4.08
CA GLY A 137 -22.55 -15.92 -3.14
C GLY A 137 -21.79 -16.59 -2.01
N GLY A 138 -22.37 -17.64 -1.45
CA GLY A 138 -21.77 -18.42 -0.36
C GLY A 138 -21.46 -17.55 0.87
N HIS A 139 -20.40 -17.91 1.60
CA HIS A 139 -20.06 -17.24 2.87
C HIS A 139 -19.71 -15.74 2.69
N SER A 140 -19.24 -15.33 1.51
CA SER A 140 -18.92 -13.93 1.22
C SER A 140 -20.16 -13.02 1.21
N SER A 141 -21.33 -13.57 0.85
CA SER A 141 -22.59 -12.84 0.80
C SER A 141 -23.08 -12.38 2.18
N PHE A 142 -22.59 -13.00 3.26
CA PHE A 142 -22.90 -12.61 4.64
C PHE A 142 -22.53 -11.14 4.94
N PHE A 143 -21.39 -10.68 4.42
CA PHE A 143 -20.97 -9.29 4.56
C PHE A 143 -21.91 -8.33 3.81
N GLY A 144 -22.42 -8.76 2.66
CA GLY A 144 -23.42 -8.01 1.88
C GLY A 144 -24.76 -7.91 2.62
N LEU A 145 -25.22 -9.02 3.21
CA LEU A 145 -26.41 -9.06 4.07
C LEU A 145 -26.28 -8.06 5.23
N LEU A 146 -25.19 -8.16 5.98
CA LEU A 146 -24.99 -7.36 7.18
C LEU A 146 -24.78 -5.87 6.86
N ASN A 147 -24.04 -5.57 5.80
CA ASN A 147 -23.87 -4.18 5.34
C ASN A 147 -25.21 -3.57 4.91
N SER A 148 -26.06 -4.32 4.22
CA SER A 148 -27.36 -3.84 3.76
C SER A 148 -28.30 -3.55 4.94
N PHE A 149 -28.28 -4.38 5.99
CA PHE A 149 -28.98 -4.09 7.25
C PHE A 149 -28.49 -2.81 7.91
N VAL A 150 -27.17 -2.65 8.01
CA VAL A 150 -26.57 -1.42 8.57
C VAL A 150 -26.93 -0.19 7.75
N HIS A 151 -26.90 -0.30 6.42
CA HIS A 151 -27.28 0.80 5.52
C HIS A 151 -28.76 1.15 5.64
N MET A 152 -29.66 0.18 5.83
CA MET A 152 -31.07 0.41 6.13
C MET A 152 -31.22 1.30 7.38
N VAL A 153 -30.52 0.99 8.47
CA VAL A 153 -30.57 1.78 9.72
C VAL A 153 -29.90 3.16 9.55
N MET A 154 -28.73 3.21 8.91
CA MET A 154 -27.96 4.43 8.72
C MET A 154 -28.69 5.46 7.85
N TYR A 155 -29.23 5.03 6.70
CA TYR A 155 -29.95 5.94 5.81
C TYR A 155 -31.32 6.33 6.39
N SER A 156 -31.95 5.49 7.22
CA SER A 156 -33.13 5.87 8.01
C SER A 156 -32.81 7.01 8.97
N TYR A 157 -31.66 6.93 9.66
CA TYR A 157 -31.16 8.04 10.48
C TYR A 157 -30.93 9.31 9.65
N TYR A 158 -30.26 9.22 8.50
CA TYR A 158 -30.00 10.38 7.64
C TYR A 158 -31.28 10.99 7.07
N PHE A 159 -32.27 10.18 6.72
CA PHE A 159 -33.60 10.63 6.32
C PHE A 159 -34.27 11.44 7.43
N LEU A 160 -34.37 10.88 8.64
CA LEU A 160 -34.99 11.54 9.79
C LEU A 160 -34.22 12.81 10.20
N SER A 161 -32.89 12.77 10.16
CA SER A 161 -32.04 13.93 10.45
C SER A 161 -32.25 15.07 9.43
N ALA A 162 -32.56 14.74 8.17
CA ALA A 162 -32.82 15.72 7.12
C ALA A 162 -34.20 16.40 7.23
N LEU A 163 -35.16 15.85 7.99
CA LEU A 163 -36.49 16.45 8.18
C LEU A 163 -36.42 17.79 8.94
N GLY A 164 -35.50 17.92 9.90
CA GLY A 164 -35.15 19.20 10.50
C GLY A 164 -34.73 19.11 11.97
N PRO A 165 -34.38 20.25 12.59
CA PRO A 165 -33.89 20.32 13.98
C PRO A 165 -34.89 19.79 15.02
N GLN A 166 -36.19 19.88 14.75
CA GLN A 166 -37.22 19.38 15.66
C GLN A 166 -37.19 17.84 15.76
N ILE A 167 -37.01 17.14 14.64
CA ILE A 167 -36.90 15.68 14.61
C ILE A 167 -35.55 15.20 15.15
N GLN A 168 -34.47 15.97 14.93
CA GLN A 168 -33.13 15.62 15.40
C GLN A 168 -33.03 15.44 16.92
N LYS A 169 -33.89 16.11 17.71
CA LYS A 169 -33.97 15.97 19.17
C LYS A 169 -34.38 14.55 19.61
N TYR A 170 -35.18 13.87 18.80
CA TYR A 170 -35.67 12.51 19.08
C TYR A 170 -34.70 11.41 18.62
N LEU A 171 -33.60 11.76 17.94
CA LEU A 171 -32.58 10.82 17.46
C LEU A 171 -31.52 10.52 18.54
N TRP A 172 -31.96 10.22 19.76
CA TRP A 172 -31.12 9.96 20.94
C TRP A 172 -30.20 8.74 20.77
N TRP A 173 -30.63 7.76 19.97
CA TRP A 173 -29.90 6.53 19.67
C TRP A 173 -28.70 6.69 18.72
N LYS A 174 -28.35 7.93 18.32
CA LYS A 174 -27.11 8.25 17.59
C LYS A 174 -25.85 7.76 18.32
N GLN A 175 -25.87 7.74 19.66
CA GLN A 175 -24.79 7.15 20.47
C GLN A 175 -24.98 5.65 20.72
N SER A 176 -26.22 5.15 20.65
CA SER A 176 -26.63 3.76 20.87
C SER A 176 -26.53 2.86 19.63
N THR A 177 -26.01 3.35 18.50
CA THR A 177 -25.53 2.53 17.36
C THR A 177 -24.30 1.69 17.74
N SER A 178 -24.34 1.06 18.91
CA SER A 178 -23.50 -0.05 19.35
C SER A 178 -23.81 -1.33 18.57
N ALA A 179 -25.01 -1.44 17.97
CA ALA A 179 -25.38 -2.54 17.07
C ALA A 179 -24.50 -2.57 15.80
N THR A 180 -24.07 -1.41 15.30
CA THR A 180 -23.11 -1.29 14.18
C THR A 180 -21.68 -1.64 14.59
N LEU A 181 -21.38 -1.60 15.90
CA LEU A 181 -20.08 -1.93 16.47
C LEU A 181 -19.96 -3.42 16.82
N ALA A 182 -21.06 -4.06 17.22
CA ALA A 182 -21.10 -5.48 17.60
C ALA A 182 -20.94 -6.45 16.42
N LEU A 183 -21.19 -5.98 15.19
CA LEU A 183 -21.19 -6.79 13.97
C LEU A 183 -19.89 -6.69 13.15
N GLY A 184 -18.85 -6.03 13.64
CA GLY A 184 -17.51 -6.05 13.03
C GLY A 184 -17.36 -5.38 11.65
N ILE A 185 -18.39 -4.67 11.16
CA ILE A 185 -18.36 -3.96 9.87
C ILE A 185 -18.45 -2.46 10.13
N GLN A 186 -17.36 -1.72 9.89
CA GLN A 186 -17.46 -0.26 9.70
C GLN A 186 -17.35 0.11 8.24
N PRO A 187 -18.34 0.88 7.78
CA PRO A 187 -17.97 2.18 7.25
C PRO A 187 -18.97 3.30 7.56
N ASN A 188 -18.43 4.52 7.66
CA ASN A 188 -19.11 5.80 7.62
C ASN A 188 -19.92 6.26 8.84
N LEU A 189 -19.22 6.88 9.79
CA LEU A 189 -19.80 7.88 10.70
C LEU A 189 -18.76 8.98 10.96
N CYS A 190 -18.73 10.01 10.12
CA CYS A 190 -17.93 11.22 10.35
C CYS A 190 -18.63 12.43 9.75
N ASN A 191 -19.58 13.01 10.48
CA ASN A 191 -20.32 14.20 10.07
C ASN A 191 -20.28 15.29 11.16
N SER A 192 -19.21 16.09 11.19
CA SER A 192 -19.14 17.52 11.59
C SER A 192 -17.73 17.92 12.09
N HIS A 193 -17.43 19.21 11.97
CA HIS A 193 -16.15 19.89 12.20
C HIS A 193 -15.27 19.27 13.31
N GLN A 194 -13.96 19.14 13.04
CA GLN A 194 -12.87 18.68 13.94
C GLN A 194 -12.61 17.17 14.16
N SER A 195 -13.32 16.25 13.49
CA SER A 195 -13.20 14.82 13.80
C SER A 195 -12.95 13.86 12.64
N CYS A 196 -11.97 14.15 11.77
CA CYS A 196 -11.49 13.21 10.74
C CYS A 196 -9.98 12.91 10.78
N ILE A 197 -9.46 12.86 12.01
CA ILE A 197 -8.26 12.09 12.39
C ILE A 197 -8.74 11.04 13.41
N HIS A 198 -9.73 10.23 13.07
CA HIS A 198 -10.62 9.64 14.08
C HIS A 198 -10.60 8.12 14.23
N LEU A 199 -9.98 7.34 13.34
CA LEU A 199 -9.65 5.93 13.67
C LEU A 199 -8.30 5.81 14.37
N HIS A 200 -7.30 6.61 13.97
CA HIS A 200 -6.00 6.69 14.65
C HIS A 200 -6.07 7.38 16.03
N ARG A 201 -7.20 7.99 16.38
CA ARG A 201 -7.39 8.73 17.65
C ARG A 201 -8.69 8.43 18.40
N LYS A 202 -9.55 7.47 18.05
CA LYS A 202 -10.79 7.28 18.86
C LYS A 202 -10.48 6.80 20.26
N GLY A 203 -9.67 5.75 20.40
CA GLY A 203 -9.18 5.32 21.71
C GLY A 203 -8.29 6.38 22.39
N PRO A 204 -7.31 6.99 21.71
CA PRO A 204 -6.55 8.12 22.25
C PRO A 204 -7.38 9.35 22.68
N ARG A 205 -8.50 9.64 21.99
CA ARG A 205 -9.46 10.73 22.32
C ARG A 205 -10.40 10.33 23.45
N MET A 206 -10.87 9.08 23.51
CA MET A 206 -11.60 8.54 24.67
C MET A 206 -10.75 8.61 25.93
N MET A 207 -9.45 8.37 25.79
CA MET A 207 -8.48 8.51 26.87
C MET A 207 -8.01 9.95 27.08
N GLN A 208 -8.21 10.89 26.16
CA GLN A 208 -7.60 12.22 26.21
C GLN A 208 -7.91 12.95 27.52
N ASN A 209 -9.16 12.86 27.99
CA ASN A 209 -9.63 13.47 29.24
C ASN A 209 -9.73 12.48 30.41
N ARG A 210 -9.27 11.23 30.26
CA ARG A 210 -9.29 10.20 31.32
C ARG A 210 -7.87 9.92 31.83
N PRO A 211 -7.68 9.59 33.11
CA PRO A 211 -6.40 9.10 33.59
C PRO A 211 -6.05 7.77 32.88
N PRO A 212 -4.75 7.45 32.66
CA PRO A 212 -4.34 6.17 32.09
C PRO A 212 -4.85 5.02 32.97
N PHE A 213 -5.40 3.97 32.36
CA PHE A 213 -5.87 2.82 33.14
C PHE A 213 -4.70 2.02 33.70
N HIS A 214 -4.77 1.70 35.00
CA HIS A 214 -3.77 0.88 35.69
C HIS A 214 -4.02 -0.62 35.45
N LEU A 215 -3.80 -1.07 34.21
CA LEU A 215 -4.05 -2.45 33.76
C LEU A 215 -2.87 -3.40 34.03
N LYS A 216 -2.15 -3.24 35.16
CA LYS A 216 -0.91 -3.99 35.40
C LYS A 216 -1.17 -5.51 35.37
N ASN A 217 -2.13 -5.99 36.16
CA ASN A 217 -2.43 -7.42 36.27
C ASN A 217 -3.03 -7.98 34.97
N THR A 218 -3.90 -7.21 34.31
CA THR A 218 -4.51 -7.61 33.04
C THR A 218 -3.47 -7.77 31.92
N VAL A 219 -2.56 -6.81 31.79
CA VAL A 219 -1.47 -6.88 30.79
C VAL A 219 -0.50 -8.01 31.13
N LEU A 220 -0.22 -8.25 32.41
CA LEU A 220 0.64 -9.34 32.85
C LEU A 220 0.04 -10.72 32.51
N VAL A 221 -1.24 -10.93 32.78
CA VAL A 221 -1.95 -12.17 32.40
C VAL A 221 -2.00 -12.32 30.88
N TYR A 222 -2.30 -11.24 30.16
CA TYR A 222 -2.33 -11.25 28.69
C TYR A 222 -0.97 -11.60 28.07
N ASP A 223 0.11 -10.93 28.50
CA ASP A 223 1.46 -11.18 27.98
C ASP A 223 1.90 -12.63 28.26
N PHE A 224 1.54 -13.17 29.43
CA PHE A 224 1.80 -14.57 29.77
C PHE A 224 1.02 -15.55 28.89
N LEU A 225 -0.29 -15.32 28.71
CA LEU A 225 -1.12 -16.16 27.83
C LEU A 225 -0.63 -16.11 26.39
N GLN A 226 -0.24 -14.93 25.90
CA GLN A 226 0.26 -14.77 24.53
C GLN A 226 1.63 -15.43 24.33
N MET A 227 2.49 -15.43 25.36
CA MET A 227 3.73 -16.21 25.38
C MET A 227 3.44 -17.71 25.29
N LEU A 228 2.54 -18.24 26.12
CA LEU A 228 2.16 -19.67 26.10
C LEU A 228 1.54 -20.07 24.76
N PHE A 229 0.70 -19.20 24.21
CA PHE A 229 0.05 -19.42 22.92
C PHE A 229 1.07 -19.47 21.77
N SER A 230 2.05 -18.56 21.78
CA SER A 230 3.15 -18.56 20.82
C SER A 230 4.04 -19.80 20.97
N ALA A 231 4.26 -20.26 22.20
CA ALA A 231 5.00 -21.49 22.48
C ALA A 231 4.29 -22.74 21.97
N TYR A 232 2.97 -22.81 22.14
CA TYR A 232 2.15 -23.91 21.62
C TYR A 232 2.20 -23.96 20.09
N VAL A 233 2.02 -22.82 19.40
CA VAL A 233 2.13 -22.76 17.94
C VAL A 233 3.55 -23.16 17.48
N PHE A 234 4.59 -22.69 18.15
CA PHE A 234 5.97 -23.08 17.84
C PHE A 234 6.19 -24.59 17.98
N TYR A 235 5.68 -25.19 19.05
CA TYR A 235 5.75 -26.64 19.28
C TYR A 235 4.99 -27.43 18.20
N GLU A 236 3.76 -27.04 17.88
CA GLU A 236 2.94 -27.72 16.88
C GLU A 236 3.53 -27.63 15.46
N VAL A 237 4.04 -26.46 15.05
CA VAL A 237 4.72 -26.30 13.75
C VAL A 237 6.06 -27.06 13.73
N GLY A 238 6.79 -27.08 14.84
CA GLY A 238 8.03 -27.83 14.96
C GLY A 238 7.82 -29.34 14.84
N MET A 239 6.87 -29.87 15.61
CA MET A 239 6.57 -31.31 15.69
C MET A 239 5.76 -31.83 14.50
N SER A 240 5.13 -30.97 13.70
CA SER A 240 4.46 -31.37 12.46
C SER A 240 5.41 -31.63 11.30
N GLY A 241 6.73 -31.47 11.50
CA GLY A 241 7.70 -31.99 10.56
C GLY A 241 9.10 -31.36 10.55
N TRP A 242 9.26 -30.15 11.10
CA TRP A 242 10.56 -29.44 11.10
C TRP A 242 11.58 -30.04 12.08
N PHE A 243 11.13 -30.58 13.23
CA PHE A 243 12.00 -31.23 14.21
C PHE A 243 12.09 -32.74 14.03
N THR A 244 11.11 -33.35 13.36
CA THR A 244 11.08 -34.80 13.08
C THR A 244 11.80 -35.17 11.79
N GLY A 245 12.26 -34.17 11.01
CA GLY A 245 13.00 -34.37 9.76
C GLY A 245 12.14 -34.64 8.52
N GLU A 246 10.80 -34.58 8.65
CA GLU A 246 9.87 -34.70 7.52
C GLU A 246 9.91 -33.46 6.60
N TYR A 247 10.27 -32.30 7.14
CA TYR A 247 10.38 -31.03 6.40
C TYR A 247 11.84 -30.56 6.29
N SER A 248 12.18 -29.99 5.14
CA SER A 248 13.53 -29.50 4.82
C SER A 248 13.52 -27.99 4.55
N LEU A 249 14.68 -27.34 4.70
CA LEU A 249 14.93 -25.95 4.28
C LEU A 249 14.87 -25.75 2.75
N ARG A 250 14.69 -26.81 1.96
CA ARG A 250 14.46 -26.73 0.51
C ARG A 250 12.98 -26.45 0.21
N CYS A 251 12.69 -25.90 -0.96
CA CYS A 251 11.31 -25.60 -1.36
C CYS A 251 10.43 -26.86 -1.32
N GLN A 252 9.49 -26.91 -0.38
CA GLN A 252 8.55 -28.01 -0.22
C GLN A 252 7.12 -27.58 -0.55
N PRO A 253 6.40 -28.38 -1.36
CA PRO A 253 5.01 -28.12 -1.69
C PRO A 253 4.12 -28.29 -0.46
N VAL A 254 2.90 -27.77 -0.55
CA VAL A 254 1.88 -27.94 0.47
C VAL A 254 1.36 -29.38 0.39
N ASP A 255 1.39 -30.11 1.50
CA ASP A 255 0.83 -31.45 1.60
C ASP A 255 -0.67 -31.36 1.92
N TYR A 256 -1.50 -31.70 0.95
CA TYR A 256 -2.97 -31.75 1.09
C TYR A 256 -3.49 -33.15 1.47
N SER A 257 -2.60 -34.08 1.83
CA SER A 257 -3.00 -35.43 2.23
C SER A 257 -3.57 -35.48 3.65
N ASN A 258 -4.30 -36.54 3.96
CA ASN A 258 -4.84 -36.79 5.31
C ASN A 258 -3.82 -37.42 6.26
N ARG A 259 -2.51 -37.22 6.03
CA ARG A 259 -1.47 -37.73 6.93
C ARG A 259 -1.53 -37.02 8.28
N PRO A 260 -1.20 -37.70 9.40
CA PRO A 260 -1.21 -37.08 10.72
C PRO A 260 -0.36 -35.81 10.82
N SER A 261 0.81 -35.77 10.18
CA SER A 261 1.70 -34.60 10.17
C SER A 261 1.11 -33.41 9.38
N ALA A 262 0.48 -33.66 8.22
CA ALA A 262 -0.21 -32.65 7.43
C ALA A 262 -1.44 -32.06 8.17
N LEU A 263 -2.24 -32.90 8.83
CA LEU A 263 -3.36 -32.45 9.67
C LEU A 263 -2.89 -31.65 10.89
N ARG A 264 -1.80 -32.07 11.52
CA ARG A 264 -1.16 -31.36 12.63
C ARG A 264 -0.63 -30.00 12.18
N MET A 265 -0.02 -29.91 11.00
CA MET A 265 0.43 -28.65 10.40
C MET A 265 -0.74 -27.70 10.13
N LEU A 266 -1.84 -28.20 9.54
CA LEU A 266 -3.07 -27.42 9.33
C LEU A 266 -3.64 -26.90 10.66
N HIS A 267 -3.61 -27.73 11.71
CA HIS A 267 -4.03 -27.34 13.05
C HIS A 267 -3.14 -26.21 13.61
N ALA A 268 -1.81 -26.34 13.45
CA ALA A 268 -0.85 -25.32 13.86
C ALA A 268 -1.09 -23.97 13.15
N TRP A 269 -1.39 -23.99 11.85
CA TRP A 269 -1.75 -22.80 11.08
C TRP A 269 -3.05 -22.13 11.56
N LYS A 270 -4.05 -22.93 11.96
CA LYS A 270 -5.29 -22.39 12.57
C LYS A 270 -4.99 -21.67 13.88
N TRP A 271 -4.18 -22.28 14.75
CA TRP A 271 -3.77 -21.66 16.01
C TRP A 271 -2.94 -20.39 15.78
N PHE A 272 -2.03 -20.41 14.82
CA PHE A 272 -1.28 -19.22 14.43
C PHE A 272 -2.18 -18.07 13.97
N HIS A 273 -3.20 -18.37 13.17
CA HIS A 273 -4.17 -17.37 12.72
C HIS A 273 -4.94 -16.76 13.91
N ILE A 274 -5.38 -17.59 14.86
CA ILE A 274 -6.01 -17.12 16.09
C ILE A 274 -5.05 -16.21 16.88
N ALA A 275 -3.74 -16.51 16.89
CA ALA A 275 -2.73 -15.72 17.59
C ALA A 275 -2.69 -14.28 17.05
N LYS A 276 -2.79 -14.13 15.72
CA LYS A 276 -2.76 -12.81 15.08
C LYS A 276 -3.99 -11.98 15.39
N PHE A 277 -5.12 -12.63 15.66
CA PHE A 277 -6.30 -11.94 16.20
C PHE A 277 -6.10 -11.50 17.65
N THR A 278 -5.49 -12.34 18.51
CA THR A 278 -5.24 -11.95 19.90
C THR A 278 -4.17 -10.86 20.04
N GLU A 279 -3.24 -10.75 19.09
CA GLU A 279 -2.25 -9.64 18.99
C GLU A 279 -2.90 -8.27 18.72
N LEU A 280 -4.16 -8.21 18.30
CA LEU A 280 -4.87 -6.92 18.17
C LEU A 280 -5.08 -6.24 19.53
N PHE A 281 -5.12 -7.02 20.62
CA PHE A 281 -5.26 -6.50 21.98
C PHE A 281 -4.04 -5.69 22.44
N ASP A 282 -2.84 -5.93 21.89
CA ASP A 282 -1.67 -5.06 22.13
C ASP A 282 -1.96 -3.61 21.79
N THR A 283 -2.55 -3.39 20.62
CA THR A 283 -2.92 -2.06 20.14
C THR A 283 -3.96 -1.43 21.06
N PHE A 284 -4.88 -2.23 21.59
CA PHE A 284 -5.89 -1.79 22.55
C PHE A 284 -5.28 -1.39 23.91
N PHE A 285 -4.39 -2.22 24.49
CA PHE A 285 -3.73 -1.92 25.76
C PHE A 285 -2.80 -0.70 25.70
N LEU A 286 -2.06 -0.53 24.59
CA LEU A 286 -1.21 0.66 24.38
C LEU A 286 -2.03 1.95 24.39
N VAL A 287 -3.21 1.91 23.78
CA VAL A 287 -4.15 3.02 23.75
C VAL A 287 -4.73 3.33 25.13
N LEU A 288 -5.17 2.30 25.89
CA LEU A 288 -5.69 2.47 27.26
C LEU A 288 -4.64 2.98 28.26
N LYS A 289 -3.36 2.70 28.00
CA LYS A 289 -2.22 3.19 28.80
C LYS A 289 -1.68 4.54 28.33
N LYS A 290 -2.35 5.21 27.37
CA LYS A 290 -1.89 6.46 26.71
C LYS A 290 -0.50 6.38 26.05
N LYS A 291 -0.01 5.18 25.73
CA LYS A 291 1.28 4.96 25.07
C LYS A 291 1.20 5.14 23.54
N ASN A 292 0.55 6.21 23.09
CA ASN A 292 0.19 6.43 21.69
C ASN A 292 1.40 6.67 20.77
N SER A 293 2.54 7.10 21.32
CA SER A 293 3.80 7.21 20.58
C SER A 293 4.32 5.87 20.06
N HIS A 294 3.90 4.76 20.65
CA HIS A 294 4.28 3.41 20.24
C HIS A 294 3.36 2.85 19.13
N VAL A 295 2.19 3.45 18.89
CA VAL A 295 1.26 3.05 17.83
C VAL A 295 1.59 3.83 16.54
N SER A 296 2.58 3.34 15.80
CA SER A 296 3.00 3.93 14.52
C SER A 296 2.06 3.56 13.36
N ALA A 297 2.12 4.27 12.24
CA ALA A 297 1.37 3.91 11.04
C ALA A 297 1.73 2.50 10.54
N LEU A 298 3.01 2.10 10.67
CA LEU A 298 3.47 0.76 10.31
C LEU A 298 2.88 -0.31 11.24
N HIS A 299 2.80 -0.03 12.54
CA HIS A 299 2.16 -0.90 13.53
C HIS A 299 0.70 -1.17 13.17
N VAL A 300 -0.06 -0.12 12.85
CA VAL A 300 -1.49 -0.24 12.51
C VAL A 300 -1.67 -1.03 11.22
N VAL A 301 -0.87 -0.74 10.19
CA VAL A 301 -0.92 -1.47 8.90
C VAL A 301 -0.59 -2.95 9.11
N HIS A 302 0.47 -3.24 9.85
CA HIS A 302 0.87 -4.61 10.18
C HIS A 302 -0.23 -5.36 10.94
N HIS A 303 -0.72 -4.84 12.07
CA HIS A 303 -1.75 -5.51 12.87
C HIS A 303 -3.09 -5.65 12.12
N SER A 304 -3.39 -4.79 11.16
CA SER A 304 -4.61 -4.89 10.34
C SER A 304 -4.49 -5.92 9.22
N ILE A 305 -3.29 -6.10 8.64
CA ILE A 305 -3.05 -7.00 7.52
C ILE A 305 -2.80 -8.44 7.99
N MET A 306 -2.12 -8.63 9.12
CA MET A 306 -1.68 -9.96 9.59
C MET A 306 -2.81 -10.99 9.82
N PRO A 307 -3.98 -10.62 10.39
CA PRO A 307 -5.11 -11.55 10.49
C PRO A 307 -5.64 -11.98 9.11
N VAL A 308 -5.69 -11.05 8.15
CA VAL A 308 -6.15 -11.34 6.78
C VAL A 308 -5.15 -12.24 6.04
N SER A 309 -3.85 -11.94 6.14
CA SER A 309 -2.81 -12.73 5.46
C SER A 309 -2.72 -14.15 6.02
N THR A 310 -2.86 -14.31 7.33
CA THR A 310 -2.86 -15.65 7.97
C THR A 310 -4.12 -16.45 7.66
N TRP A 311 -5.26 -15.80 7.44
CA TRP A 311 -6.47 -16.47 6.94
C TRP A 311 -6.27 -17.05 5.54
N PHE A 312 -5.70 -16.25 4.61
CA PHE A 312 -5.29 -16.75 3.28
C PHE A 312 -4.30 -17.91 3.41
N GLY A 313 -3.38 -17.78 4.36
CA GLY A 313 -2.46 -18.82 4.79
C GLY A 313 -3.12 -20.16 5.08
N VAL A 314 -4.07 -20.17 6.03
CA VAL A 314 -4.84 -21.35 6.43
C VAL A 314 -5.63 -21.93 5.26
N LYS A 315 -6.16 -21.07 4.37
CA LYS A 315 -7.08 -21.50 3.31
C LYS A 315 -6.37 -22.08 2.08
N PHE A 316 -5.23 -21.52 1.70
CA PHE A 316 -4.60 -21.81 0.41
C PHE A 316 -3.19 -22.41 0.51
N CYS A 317 -2.47 -22.16 1.61
CA CYS A 317 -1.07 -22.58 1.74
C CYS A 317 -0.72 -23.06 3.16
N ALA A 318 -1.63 -23.79 3.81
CA ALA A 318 -1.41 -24.33 5.14
C ALA A 318 -0.42 -25.51 5.07
N GLY A 319 0.88 -25.22 5.17
CA GLY A 319 1.94 -26.23 5.08
C GLY A 319 3.11 -25.80 4.21
N GLY A 320 3.94 -26.78 3.83
CA GLY A 320 5.09 -26.59 2.96
C GLY A 320 6.13 -25.61 3.52
N HIS A 321 6.86 -24.95 2.61
CA HIS A 321 7.90 -23.97 2.96
C HIS A 321 7.37 -22.75 3.74
N ALA A 322 6.08 -22.39 3.58
CA ALA A 322 5.47 -21.26 4.28
C ALA A 322 5.40 -21.46 5.80
N SER A 323 5.33 -22.72 6.26
CA SER A 323 5.31 -23.06 7.68
C SER A 323 6.59 -22.66 8.42
N PHE A 324 7.73 -22.54 7.72
CA PHE A 324 8.96 -22.04 8.30
C PHE A 324 8.81 -20.60 8.84
N PHE A 325 8.03 -19.76 8.14
CA PHE A 325 7.77 -18.39 8.58
C PHE A 325 6.90 -18.36 9.83
N VAL A 326 5.95 -19.28 9.93
CA VAL A 326 5.13 -19.46 11.12
C VAL A 326 6.01 -19.87 12.30
N LEU A 327 6.92 -20.84 12.10
CA LEU A 327 7.87 -21.29 13.11
C LEU A 327 8.76 -20.14 13.63
N LEU A 328 9.41 -19.41 12.71
CA LEU A 328 10.27 -18.29 13.06
C LEU A 328 9.49 -17.15 13.75
N ASN A 329 8.29 -16.85 13.26
CA ASN A 329 7.43 -15.83 13.85
C ASN A 329 7.01 -16.19 15.27
N SER A 330 6.56 -17.42 15.50
CA SER A 330 6.17 -17.89 16.84
C SER A 330 7.36 -17.88 17.80
N PHE A 331 8.55 -18.27 17.36
CA PHE A 331 9.77 -18.18 18.16
C PHE A 331 10.08 -16.75 18.63
N VAL A 332 10.04 -15.78 17.72
CA VAL A 332 10.26 -14.37 18.08
C VAL A 332 9.18 -13.85 19.03
N HIS A 333 7.91 -14.23 18.83
CA HIS A 333 6.82 -13.81 19.70
C HIS A 333 6.95 -14.39 21.12
N ILE A 334 7.45 -15.62 21.29
CA ILE A 334 7.78 -16.16 22.62
C ILE A 334 8.74 -15.20 23.34
N ILE A 335 9.88 -14.89 22.71
CA ILE A 335 10.92 -14.03 23.32
C ILE A 335 10.38 -12.61 23.61
N MET A 336 9.59 -12.05 22.68
CA MET A 336 9.01 -10.73 22.82
C MET A 336 8.00 -10.66 23.98
N TYR A 337 7.05 -11.60 24.06
CA TYR A 337 6.06 -11.62 25.14
C TYR A 337 6.66 -12.02 26.49
N SER A 338 7.68 -12.88 26.52
CA SER A 338 8.47 -13.12 27.75
C SER A 338 9.09 -11.80 28.26
N TYR A 339 9.62 -10.97 27.37
CA TYR A 339 10.15 -9.66 27.76
C TYR A 339 9.06 -8.73 28.28
N TYR A 340 7.89 -8.65 27.62
CA TYR A 340 6.78 -7.79 28.05
C TYR A 340 6.23 -8.21 29.41
N PHE A 341 6.05 -9.52 29.61
CA PHE A 341 5.66 -10.11 30.89
C PHE A 341 6.64 -9.75 32.01
N LEU A 342 7.94 -10.00 31.83
CA LEU A 342 8.97 -9.68 32.82
C LEU A 342 9.08 -8.18 33.09
N SER A 343 8.89 -7.35 32.05
CA SER A 343 8.89 -5.89 32.18
C SER A 343 7.66 -5.37 32.92
N ALA A 344 6.52 -6.08 32.88
CA ALA A 344 5.28 -5.74 33.56
C ALA A 344 5.24 -6.26 35.01
N TRP A 345 5.98 -7.33 35.33
CA TRP A 345 6.01 -7.99 36.64
C TRP A 345 6.54 -7.07 37.76
N GLY A 346 7.63 -6.34 37.54
CA GLY A 346 8.05 -5.28 38.47
C GLY A 346 9.36 -4.56 38.17
N PRO A 347 9.62 -3.41 38.82
CA PRO A 347 10.83 -2.60 38.62
C PRO A 347 12.12 -3.35 38.97
N HIS A 348 12.06 -4.27 39.96
CA HIS A 348 13.20 -5.09 40.36
C HIS A 348 13.72 -6.00 39.23
N LEU A 349 12.89 -6.39 38.27
CA LEU A 349 13.29 -7.22 37.14
C LEU A 349 13.82 -6.40 35.96
N GLN A 350 13.46 -5.12 35.85
CA GLN A 350 13.88 -4.27 34.72
C GLN A 350 15.41 -4.10 34.63
N LYS A 351 16.14 -4.15 35.76
CA LYS A 351 17.61 -4.11 35.77
C LYS A 351 18.26 -5.30 35.04
N TYR A 352 17.58 -6.45 34.98
CA TYR A 352 18.09 -7.65 34.31
C TYR A 352 17.70 -7.73 32.82
N LEU A 353 16.85 -6.82 32.34
CA LEU A 353 16.32 -6.82 30.97
C LEU A 353 17.20 -6.04 29.97
N TRP A 354 18.53 -6.14 30.10
CA TRP A 354 19.53 -5.46 29.25
C TRP A 354 19.45 -5.87 27.77
N TRP A 355 18.86 -7.03 27.49
CA TRP A 355 18.72 -7.60 26.15
C TRP A 355 17.65 -6.94 25.28
N LYS A 356 16.92 -5.93 25.78
CA LYS A 356 15.90 -5.19 25.01
C LYS A 356 16.42 -4.73 23.64
N LYS A 357 17.68 -4.31 23.57
CA LYS A 357 18.33 -3.84 22.34
C LYS A 357 18.45 -4.93 21.26
N TYR A 358 18.48 -6.20 21.64
CA TYR A 358 18.54 -7.33 20.70
C TYR A 358 17.18 -7.76 20.19
N LEU A 359 16.08 -7.48 20.94
CA LEU A 359 14.71 -7.77 20.48
C LEU A 359 14.39 -7.07 19.16
N THR A 360 14.71 -5.78 19.04
CA THR A 360 14.47 -5.02 17.81
C THR A 360 15.30 -5.58 16.65
N SER A 361 16.56 -5.97 16.91
CA SER A 361 17.41 -6.62 15.90
C SER A 361 16.85 -7.97 15.46
N LEU A 362 16.29 -8.74 16.40
CA LEU A 362 15.69 -10.06 16.16
C LEU A 362 14.38 -9.96 15.37
N GLN A 363 13.54 -8.94 15.64
CA GLN A 363 12.34 -8.63 14.84
C GLN A 363 12.69 -8.17 13.41
N ILE A 364 13.75 -7.37 13.26
CA ILE A 364 14.24 -6.95 11.93
C ILE A 364 14.81 -8.15 11.16
N LEU A 365 15.60 -9.00 11.84
CA LEU A 365 16.14 -10.23 11.24
C LEU A 365 15.02 -11.17 10.80
N GLN A 366 14.00 -11.38 11.64
CA GLN A 366 12.80 -12.12 11.29
C GLN A 366 12.12 -11.53 10.04
N PHE A 367 11.92 -10.21 10.00
CA PHE A 367 11.29 -9.56 8.84
C PHE A 367 12.12 -9.75 7.55
N LEU A 368 13.44 -9.62 7.63
CA LEU A 368 14.35 -9.85 6.50
C LEU A 368 14.34 -11.31 6.05
N SER A 369 14.43 -12.28 6.97
CA SER A 369 14.37 -13.71 6.66
C SER A 369 13.03 -14.14 6.07
N VAL A 370 11.92 -13.61 6.59
CA VAL A 370 10.58 -13.83 6.00
C VAL A 370 10.48 -13.22 4.61
N THR A 371 11.07 -12.05 4.38
CA THR A 371 11.05 -11.39 3.06
C THR A 371 11.90 -12.16 2.04
N LEU A 372 13.09 -12.63 2.43
CA LEU A 372 13.99 -13.40 1.58
C LEU A 372 13.43 -14.79 1.26
N GLY A 373 12.90 -15.50 2.27
CA GLY A 373 12.27 -16.81 2.05
C GLY A 373 10.93 -16.69 1.30
N ALA A 374 10.16 -15.62 1.51
CA ALA A 374 8.98 -15.34 0.70
C ALA A 374 9.39 -15.16 -0.75
N PHE A 375 10.51 -14.48 -1.03
CA PHE A 375 11.04 -14.27 -2.38
C PHE A 375 11.51 -15.58 -3.05
N GLU A 376 12.15 -16.50 -2.33
CA GLU A 376 12.48 -17.86 -2.83
C GLU A 376 11.22 -18.70 -3.12
N MET A 377 10.21 -18.63 -2.25
CA MET A 377 8.91 -19.32 -2.42
C MET A 377 8.09 -18.70 -3.57
N ILE A 378 8.18 -17.38 -3.74
CA ILE A 378 7.63 -16.59 -4.84
C ILE A 378 8.27 -17.05 -6.16
N SER A 379 9.58 -17.33 -6.20
CA SER A 379 10.21 -17.88 -7.41
C SER A 379 9.75 -19.31 -7.75
N SER A 380 9.20 -20.06 -6.78
CA SER A 380 8.91 -21.50 -6.87
C SER A 380 7.41 -21.87 -6.94
N THR A 381 6.47 -20.92 -6.96
CA THR A 381 5.01 -21.19 -6.93
C THR A 381 4.31 -21.00 -8.28
N HIS A 382 3.30 -21.84 -8.58
CA HIS A 382 2.52 -21.83 -9.84
C HIS A 382 1.83 -20.49 -10.19
N LEU A 383 1.53 -19.63 -9.22
CA LEU A 383 0.92 -18.32 -9.47
C LEU A 383 1.92 -17.34 -10.11
N LEU A 384 3.19 -17.43 -9.71
CA LEU A 384 4.28 -16.71 -10.34
C LEU A 384 4.86 -17.44 -11.52
N SER A 385 4.74 -18.77 -11.65
CA SER A 385 5.02 -19.38 -12.96
C SER A 385 4.13 -18.74 -14.03
N ASN A 386 2.84 -18.45 -13.75
CA ASN A 386 1.98 -17.79 -14.73
C ASN A 386 2.32 -16.31 -14.97
N VAL A 387 2.68 -15.54 -13.94
CA VAL A 387 3.11 -14.13 -14.11
C VAL A 387 4.50 -14.04 -14.74
N PHE A 388 5.44 -14.90 -14.34
CA PHE A 388 6.80 -14.98 -14.86
C PHE A 388 6.82 -15.56 -16.27
N LEU A 389 6.00 -16.57 -16.60
CA LEU A 389 5.77 -17.03 -17.99
C LEU A 389 5.11 -15.93 -18.83
N SER A 390 4.13 -15.20 -18.27
CA SER A 390 3.51 -14.06 -18.94
C SER A 390 4.50 -12.92 -19.19
N LEU A 391 5.42 -12.65 -18.25
CA LEU A 391 6.50 -11.67 -18.42
C LEU A 391 7.61 -12.17 -19.33
N LYS A 392 7.93 -13.47 -19.32
CA LYS A 392 8.93 -14.10 -20.20
C LYS A 392 8.57 -13.92 -21.68
N LYS A 393 7.28 -13.86 -22.00
CA LYS A 393 6.79 -13.52 -23.36
C LYS A 393 7.23 -12.12 -23.83
N TYR A 394 7.48 -11.19 -22.92
CA TYR A 394 7.89 -9.82 -23.22
C TYR A 394 9.39 -9.58 -23.05
N GLU A 395 10.20 -10.62 -22.78
CA GLU A 395 11.65 -10.44 -22.65
C GLU A 395 12.26 -10.02 -23.98
N ASP A 396 13.04 -8.95 -23.95
CA ASP A 396 13.80 -8.52 -25.10
C ASP A 396 15.05 -9.39 -25.26
N PRO A 397 15.18 -10.16 -26.36
CA PRO A 397 16.36 -11.00 -26.57
C PRO A 397 17.63 -10.17 -26.76
N ARG A 398 17.52 -8.92 -27.24
CA ARG A 398 18.67 -8.07 -27.60
C ARG A 398 19.50 -7.63 -26.39
N THR A 399 18.88 -7.53 -25.22
CA THR A 399 19.55 -7.14 -23.97
C THR A 399 19.97 -8.34 -23.10
N SER A 400 19.60 -9.57 -23.49
CA SER A 400 19.76 -10.77 -22.65
C SER A 400 21.21 -11.09 -22.25
N SER A 401 22.18 -10.83 -23.12
CA SER A 401 23.60 -11.07 -22.89
C SER A 401 24.31 -9.90 -22.20
N TRP A 402 23.64 -8.78 -21.97
CA TRP A 402 24.27 -7.58 -21.43
C TRP A 402 24.49 -7.69 -19.92
N PRO A 403 25.49 -6.94 -19.38
CA PRO A 403 25.78 -7.01 -17.96
C PRO A 403 24.54 -6.70 -17.11
N LEU A 404 24.33 -7.52 -16.07
CA LEU A 404 23.21 -7.47 -15.12
C LEU A 404 21.81 -7.74 -15.71
N MET A 405 21.67 -8.13 -16.98
CA MET A 405 20.38 -8.41 -17.61
C MET A 405 19.91 -9.86 -17.51
N SER A 406 20.77 -10.78 -17.09
CA SER A 406 20.46 -12.21 -16.98
C SER A 406 19.37 -12.53 -15.94
N SER A 407 19.28 -11.72 -14.88
CA SER A 407 18.36 -11.93 -13.76
C SER A 407 18.13 -10.61 -12.99
N PRO A 408 16.97 -10.41 -12.35
CA PRO A 408 16.75 -9.24 -11.49
C PRO A 408 17.53 -9.32 -10.17
N LEU A 409 18.03 -10.50 -9.79
CA LEU A 409 18.65 -10.75 -8.48
C LEU A 409 19.86 -9.85 -8.17
N PRO A 410 20.81 -9.63 -9.10
CA PRO A 410 21.95 -8.74 -8.83
C PRO A 410 21.50 -7.30 -8.56
N THR A 411 20.53 -6.78 -9.34
CA THR A 411 19.97 -5.44 -9.13
C THR A 411 19.28 -5.34 -7.78
N LEU A 412 18.48 -6.36 -7.40
CA LEU A 412 17.80 -6.40 -6.12
C LEU A 412 18.80 -6.44 -4.96
N ALA A 413 19.85 -7.25 -5.07
CA ALA A 413 20.92 -7.33 -4.08
C ALA A 413 21.59 -5.96 -3.89
N VAL A 414 21.93 -5.26 -4.98
CA VAL A 414 22.50 -3.91 -4.90
C VAL A 414 21.55 -2.93 -4.20
N CYS A 415 20.25 -2.97 -4.50
CA CYS A 415 19.25 -2.11 -3.85
C CYS A 415 19.14 -2.38 -2.34
N LEU A 416 19.11 -3.66 -1.94
CA LEU A 416 19.04 -4.07 -0.54
C LEU A 416 20.32 -3.69 0.23
N VAL A 417 21.49 -3.94 -0.37
CA VAL A 417 22.79 -3.53 0.19
C VAL A 417 22.85 -2.01 0.31
N TYR A 418 22.41 -1.27 -0.70
CA TYR A 418 22.32 0.19 -0.64
C TYR A 418 21.47 0.64 0.56
N ILE A 419 20.25 0.11 0.72
CA ILE A 419 19.37 0.47 1.84
C ILE A 419 20.04 0.16 3.19
N PHE A 420 20.63 -1.03 3.32
CA PHE A 420 21.35 -1.46 4.51
C PHE A 420 22.52 -0.51 4.84
N LEU A 421 23.33 -0.17 3.84
CA LEU A 421 24.45 0.74 3.99
C LEU A 421 24.00 2.15 4.38
N VAL A 422 22.99 2.72 3.72
CA VAL A 422 22.61 4.12 3.93
C VAL A 422 21.77 4.34 5.20
N LYS A 423 21.01 3.35 5.65
CA LYS A 423 20.17 3.46 6.85
C LYS A 423 20.85 2.99 8.12
N LEU A 424 21.72 1.98 8.06
CA LEU A 424 22.30 1.37 9.26
C LEU A 424 23.80 1.62 9.35
N VAL A 425 24.57 1.14 8.38
CA VAL A 425 26.04 1.13 8.48
C VAL A 425 26.62 2.53 8.41
N GLY A 426 26.27 3.30 7.39
CA GLY A 426 26.81 4.63 7.11
C GLY A 426 26.62 5.61 8.29
N PRO A 427 25.39 5.81 8.80
CA PRO A 427 25.17 6.67 9.97
C PRO A 427 25.94 6.22 11.21
N LYS A 428 26.03 4.90 11.45
CA LYS A 428 26.77 4.33 12.59
C LYS A 428 28.28 4.56 12.46
N LEU A 429 28.86 4.34 11.29
CA LEU A 429 30.28 4.60 11.02
C LEU A 429 30.64 6.09 11.16
N MET A 430 29.72 6.97 10.76
CA MET A 430 29.92 8.42 10.82
C MET A 430 29.59 9.03 12.19
N GLN A 431 28.95 8.32 13.12
CA GLN A 431 28.52 8.87 14.42
C GLN A 431 29.68 9.58 15.15
N ASN A 432 30.81 8.88 15.28
CA ASN A 432 32.00 9.36 16.00
C ASN A 432 33.10 9.97 15.11
N ARG A 433 32.84 10.16 13.81
CA ARG A 433 33.81 10.76 12.86
C ARG A 433 33.45 12.20 12.54
N LYS A 434 34.44 13.03 12.19
CA LYS A 434 34.18 14.39 11.65
C LYS A 434 33.60 14.28 10.23
N SER A 435 32.82 15.27 9.80
CA SER A 435 32.29 15.31 8.42
C SER A 435 33.43 15.52 7.43
N PHE A 436 33.43 14.77 6.33
CA PHE A 436 34.45 14.93 5.29
C PHE A 436 34.22 16.20 4.46
N ASN A 437 35.32 16.87 4.08
CA ASN A 437 35.27 17.95 3.10
C ASN A 437 35.42 17.37 1.69
N LEU A 438 34.28 17.12 1.04
CA LEU A 438 34.20 16.49 -0.29
C LEU A 438 33.88 17.51 -1.38
N ARG A 439 34.27 18.78 -1.22
CA ARG A 439 33.87 19.85 -2.16
C ARG A 439 34.32 19.57 -3.60
N GLU A 440 35.61 19.34 -3.81
CA GLU A 440 36.17 19.08 -5.15
C GLU A 440 35.61 17.80 -5.77
N VAL A 441 35.47 16.74 -4.95
CA VAL A 441 34.85 15.48 -5.36
C VAL A 441 33.41 15.69 -5.81
N LEU A 442 32.63 16.51 -5.09
CA LEU A 442 31.26 16.83 -5.48
C LEU A 442 31.19 17.68 -6.75
N ILE A 443 32.12 18.60 -6.96
CA ILE A 443 32.19 19.37 -8.22
C ILE A 443 32.43 18.40 -9.39
N GLY A 444 33.45 17.55 -9.30
CA GLY A 444 33.74 16.56 -10.34
C GLY A 444 32.58 15.57 -10.57
N TYR A 445 32.00 15.04 -9.49
CA TYR A 445 30.85 14.12 -9.58
C TYR A 445 29.62 14.78 -10.22
N ASN A 446 29.22 15.98 -9.77
CA ASN A 446 28.05 16.63 -10.34
C ASN A 446 28.28 17.06 -11.80
N PHE A 447 29.51 17.45 -12.16
CA PHE A 447 29.86 17.71 -13.55
C PHE A 447 29.74 16.45 -14.41
N PHE A 448 30.27 15.31 -13.94
CA PHE A 448 30.09 14.02 -14.60
C PHE A 448 28.59 13.67 -14.77
N GLN A 449 27.79 13.85 -13.72
CA GLN A 449 26.34 13.57 -13.78
C GLN A 449 25.61 14.47 -14.80
N VAL A 450 25.99 15.75 -14.90
CA VAL A 450 25.45 16.66 -15.93
C VAL A 450 25.84 16.18 -17.33
N ALA A 451 27.12 15.88 -17.56
CA ALA A 451 27.61 15.43 -18.86
C ALA A 451 26.95 14.10 -19.28
N PHE A 452 26.89 13.13 -18.36
CA PHE A 452 26.30 11.83 -18.62
C PHE A 452 24.79 11.91 -18.85
N SER A 453 24.06 12.71 -18.07
CA SER A 453 22.62 12.94 -18.29
C SER A 453 22.36 13.67 -19.62
N SER A 454 23.25 14.58 -20.02
CA SER A 454 23.16 15.30 -21.30
C SER A 454 23.36 14.36 -22.49
N TRP A 455 24.35 13.46 -22.40
CA TRP A 455 24.56 12.42 -23.39
C TRP A 455 23.37 11.46 -23.49
N LEU A 456 22.85 10.96 -22.37
CA LEU A 456 21.65 10.11 -22.37
C LEU A 456 20.44 10.82 -22.98
N PHE A 457 20.23 12.09 -22.64
CA PHE A 457 19.14 12.88 -23.20
C PHE A 457 19.28 13.01 -24.72
N TYR A 458 20.49 13.35 -25.21
CA TYR A 458 20.78 13.40 -26.65
C TYR A 458 20.51 12.05 -27.33
N GLU A 459 20.96 10.95 -26.74
CA GLU A 459 20.75 9.60 -27.28
C GLU A 459 19.26 9.22 -27.34
N PHE A 460 18.46 9.53 -26.32
CA PHE A 460 17.00 9.33 -26.38
C PHE A 460 16.34 10.19 -27.46
N CYS A 461 16.79 11.43 -27.62
CA CYS A 461 16.30 12.33 -28.67
C CYS A 461 16.61 11.79 -30.07
N ALA A 462 17.88 11.44 -30.30
CA ALA A 462 18.40 10.99 -31.59
C ALA A 462 17.98 9.55 -31.96
N SER A 463 17.55 8.75 -31.00
CA SER A 463 17.06 7.39 -31.24
C SER A 463 15.59 7.32 -31.66
N GLY A 464 14.83 8.42 -31.53
CA GLY A 464 13.45 8.46 -32.04
C GLY A 464 12.62 9.68 -31.62
N TRP A 465 12.75 10.13 -30.37
CA TRP A 465 11.80 11.10 -29.80
C TRP A 465 11.84 12.49 -30.44
N LEU A 466 12.99 12.96 -30.92
CA LEU A 466 13.13 14.26 -31.59
C LEU A 466 13.49 14.14 -33.08
N THR A 467 13.54 12.93 -33.64
CA THR A 467 13.76 12.71 -35.08
C THR A 467 12.47 12.79 -35.90
N GLY A 468 11.30 12.78 -35.23
CA GLY A 468 9.98 12.75 -35.86
C GLY A 468 9.46 11.34 -36.17
N GLU A 469 10.24 10.30 -35.86
CA GLU A 469 9.89 8.91 -36.16
C GLU A 469 9.05 8.25 -35.06
N TYR A 470 9.16 8.74 -33.83
CA TYR A 470 8.33 8.29 -32.74
C TYR A 470 7.03 9.09 -32.64
N SER A 471 5.94 8.37 -32.43
CA SER A 471 4.64 8.97 -32.14
C SER A 471 4.46 9.18 -30.64
N PHE A 472 4.26 10.43 -30.24
CA PHE A 472 3.91 10.80 -28.85
C PHE A 472 2.51 10.35 -28.40
N ARG A 473 1.72 9.71 -29.28
CA ARG A 473 0.39 9.17 -28.95
C ARG A 473 0.44 7.66 -28.70
N CYS A 474 1.09 6.94 -29.59
CA CYS A 474 1.26 5.49 -29.52
C CYS A 474 2.57 5.14 -30.22
N GLN A 475 3.53 4.62 -29.46
CA GLN A 475 4.75 4.05 -30.00
C GLN A 475 4.89 2.59 -29.57
N PRO A 476 4.67 1.61 -30.47
CA PRO A 476 4.87 0.21 -30.16
C PRO A 476 6.36 -0.10 -29.92
N ILE A 477 6.63 -1.25 -29.32
CA ILE A 477 8.00 -1.75 -29.18
C ILE A 477 8.41 -2.34 -30.52
N ASP A 478 9.50 -1.82 -31.10
CA ASP A 478 10.13 -2.44 -32.26
C ASP A 478 11.21 -3.43 -31.77
N LEU A 479 11.08 -4.70 -32.15
CA LEU A 479 12.01 -5.78 -31.83
C LEU A 479 13.08 -6.00 -32.92
N SER A 480 13.06 -5.21 -33.99
CA SER A 480 14.05 -5.29 -35.07
C SER A 480 15.47 -4.97 -34.59
N THR A 481 16.46 -5.42 -35.36
CA THR A 481 17.88 -5.12 -35.14
C THR A 481 18.34 -3.88 -35.92
N ASN A 482 17.40 -3.03 -36.33
CA ASN A 482 17.72 -1.79 -37.03
C ASN A 482 18.66 -0.91 -36.18
N PRO A 483 19.67 -0.25 -36.78
CA PRO A 483 20.66 0.52 -36.03
C PRO A 483 20.07 1.53 -35.04
N ARG A 484 18.94 2.15 -35.39
CA ARG A 484 18.23 3.13 -34.54
C ARG A 484 17.51 2.47 -33.37
N THR A 485 16.79 1.38 -33.62
CA THR A 485 16.12 0.61 -32.57
C THR A 485 17.15 0.05 -31.58
N ILE A 486 18.28 -0.46 -32.08
CA ILE A 486 19.41 -0.90 -31.24
C ILE A 486 20.01 0.29 -30.46
N ARG A 487 20.07 1.49 -31.05
CA ARG A 487 20.47 2.71 -30.35
C ARG A 487 19.54 3.05 -29.19
N MET A 488 18.22 2.96 -29.38
CA MET A 488 17.23 3.14 -28.30
C MET A 488 17.40 2.10 -27.19
N VAL A 489 17.60 0.84 -27.56
CA VAL A 489 17.82 -0.26 -26.61
C VAL A 489 19.12 -0.03 -25.81
N ASN A 490 20.19 0.38 -26.47
CA ASN A 490 21.48 0.73 -25.86
C ASN A 490 21.32 1.87 -24.85
N VAL A 491 20.68 2.98 -25.23
CA VAL A 491 20.50 4.13 -24.31
C VAL A 491 19.60 3.77 -23.12
N THR A 492 18.59 2.90 -23.31
CA THR A 492 17.77 2.44 -22.18
C THR A 492 18.57 1.60 -21.18
N TRP A 493 19.51 0.77 -21.63
CA TRP A 493 20.43 0.08 -20.72
C TRP A 493 21.43 1.03 -20.05
N TRP A 494 21.98 2.00 -20.78
CA TRP A 494 22.85 3.03 -20.17
C TRP A 494 22.12 3.91 -19.17
N TYR A 495 20.83 4.17 -19.39
CA TYR A 495 19.96 4.82 -18.41
C TYR A 495 19.78 3.97 -17.16
N TYR A 496 19.64 2.66 -17.29
CA TYR A 496 19.67 1.73 -16.15
C TYR A 496 21.01 1.79 -15.40
N VAL A 497 22.14 1.78 -16.11
CA VAL A 497 23.48 1.94 -15.51
C VAL A 497 23.57 3.27 -14.76
N SER A 498 23.00 4.34 -15.29
CA SER A 498 23.00 5.66 -14.66
C SER A 498 22.40 5.64 -13.25
N LYS A 499 21.36 4.85 -13.00
CA LYS A 499 20.73 4.79 -11.68
C LYS A 499 21.68 4.28 -10.60
N PHE A 500 22.67 3.45 -10.93
CA PHE A 500 23.70 3.05 -9.96
C PHE A 500 24.67 4.18 -9.63
N THR A 501 25.04 4.99 -10.63
CA THR A 501 25.92 6.16 -10.41
C THR A 501 25.26 7.19 -9.48
N GLU A 502 23.93 7.28 -9.49
CA GLU A 502 23.15 8.17 -8.63
C GLU A 502 23.11 7.69 -7.16
N LEU A 503 23.29 6.39 -6.89
CA LEU A 503 23.32 5.87 -5.52
C LEU A 503 24.47 6.47 -4.69
N VAL A 504 25.59 6.80 -5.36
CA VAL A 504 26.79 7.39 -4.76
C VAL A 504 26.50 8.73 -4.09
N GLU A 505 25.52 9.50 -4.59
CA GLU A 505 25.12 10.78 -3.97
C GLU A 505 24.74 10.61 -2.50
N THR A 506 24.02 9.53 -2.18
CA THR A 506 23.58 9.24 -0.82
C THR A 506 24.76 8.95 0.11
N VAL A 507 25.82 8.32 -0.43
CA VAL A 507 27.07 8.10 0.29
C VAL A 507 27.72 9.43 0.63
N PHE A 508 27.76 10.39 -0.30
CA PHE A 508 28.27 11.74 -0.03
C PHE A 508 27.46 12.49 1.03
N PHE A 509 26.12 12.35 1.05
CA PHE A 509 25.29 12.95 2.10
C PHE A 509 25.65 12.40 3.48
N ILE A 510 25.88 11.09 3.59
CA ILE A 510 26.27 10.43 4.84
C ILE A 510 27.67 10.88 5.29
N MET A 511 28.65 10.85 4.40
CA MET A 511 30.03 11.27 4.70
C MET A 511 30.12 12.75 5.12
N ARG A 512 29.22 13.60 4.63
CA ARG A 512 29.11 15.01 5.02
C ARG A 512 28.20 15.26 6.22
N LYS A 513 27.68 14.21 6.86
CA LYS A 513 26.69 14.27 7.95
C LYS A 513 25.43 15.08 7.62
N LYS A 514 25.03 15.10 6.34
CA LYS A 514 23.80 15.75 5.86
C LYS A 514 22.61 14.78 5.89
N PHE A 515 22.39 14.11 7.02
CA PHE A 515 21.37 13.07 7.17
C PHE A 515 19.94 13.53 6.87
N HIS A 516 19.63 14.82 7.03
CA HIS A 516 18.35 15.40 6.66
C HIS A 516 18.05 15.32 5.14
N GLN A 517 19.08 15.21 4.29
CA GLN A 517 18.94 14.98 2.85
C GLN A 517 18.58 13.52 2.54
N VAL A 518 18.99 12.57 3.40
CA VAL A 518 18.67 11.13 3.29
C VAL A 518 17.28 10.82 3.88
N ASN A 519 16.28 11.56 3.40
CA ASN A 519 14.89 11.42 3.84
C ASN A 519 14.21 10.18 3.21
N ALA A 520 12.96 9.91 3.60
CA ALA A 520 12.22 8.75 3.10
C ALA A 520 11.96 8.81 1.58
N LEU A 521 11.69 10.00 1.03
CA LEU A 521 11.50 10.20 -0.42
C LEU A 521 12.79 9.82 -1.18
N HIS A 522 13.94 10.33 -0.72
CA HIS A 522 15.24 10.08 -1.33
C HIS A 522 15.57 8.58 -1.37
N VAL A 523 15.46 7.90 -0.23
CA VAL A 523 15.79 6.47 -0.14
C VAL A 523 14.78 5.60 -0.89
N TYR A 524 13.49 5.96 -0.87
CA TYR A 524 12.48 5.26 -1.68
C TYR A 524 12.78 5.39 -3.18
N HIS A 525 13.05 6.61 -3.66
CA HIS A 525 13.40 6.89 -5.05
C HIS A 525 14.65 6.11 -5.50
N HIS A 526 15.79 6.34 -4.85
CA HIS A 526 17.04 5.68 -5.24
C HIS A 526 17.03 4.17 -4.96
N GLY A 527 16.17 3.68 -4.06
CA GLY A 527 15.98 2.25 -3.83
C GLY A 527 15.17 1.54 -4.92
N ILE A 528 14.20 2.20 -5.55
CA ILE A 528 13.31 1.57 -6.55
C ILE A 528 13.74 1.84 -8.00
N MET A 529 14.39 2.97 -8.27
CA MET A 529 14.75 3.37 -9.64
C MET A 529 15.69 2.39 -10.38
N PRO A 530 16.71 1.79 -9.75
CA PRO A 530 17.53 0.77 -10.41
C PRO A 530 16.73 -0.47 -10.81
N LEU A 531 15.80 -0.92 -9.96
CA LEU A 531 14.91 -2.05 -10.27
C LEU A 531 13.94 -1.69 -11.41
N SER A 532 13.44 -0.45 -11.42
CA SER A 532 12.60 0.06 -12.52
C SER A 532 13.36 0.12 -13.84
N GLY A 533 14.61 0.61 -13.83
CA GLY A 533 15.48 0.63 -14.99
C GLY A 533 15.78 -0.77 -15.53
N TRP A 534 15.98 -1.76 -14.65
CA TRP A 534 16.17 -3.15 -15.04
C TRP A 534 14.93 -3.70 -15.77
N LEU A 535 13.72 -3.44 -15.25
CA LEU A 535 12.47 -3.84 -15.91
C LEU A 535 12.33 -3.20 -17.29
N ALA A 536 12.67 -1.92 -17.42
CA ALA A 536 12.64 -1.23 -18.71
C ALA A 536 13.63 -1.85 -19.70
N ALA A 537 14.90 -1.99 -19.32
CA ALA A 537 15.94 -2.57 -20.18
C ALA A 537 15.67 -4.04 -20.56
N ARG A 538 14.99 -4.82 -19.70
CA ARG A 538 14.69 -6.23 -19.93
C ARG A 538 13.45 -6.48 -20.77
N TYR A 539 12.39 -5.68 -20.60
CA TYR A 539 11.07 -5.99 -21.16
C TYR A 539 10.48 -4.95 -22.11
N TYR A 540 10.92 -3.68 -22.02
CA TYR A 540 10.44 -2.62 -22.89
C TYR A 540 11.54 -1.57 -23.15
N PRO A 541 12.71 -1.98 -23.69
CA PRO A 541 13.84 -1.06 -23.90
C PRO A 541 13.65 -0.09 -25.07
N ASP A 542 12.49 -0.11 -25.72
CA ASP A 542 12.13 0.66 -26.90
C ASP A 542 10.66 1.13 -26.81
N GLY A 543 10.28 2.08 -27.65
CA GLY A 543 8.89 2.52 -27.81
C GLY A 543 8.36 3.38 -26.66
N HIS A 544 7.04 3.33 -26.42
CA HIS A 544 6.32 4.24 -25.51
C HIS A 544 6.89 4.31 -24.10
N GLY A 545 7.47 3.20 -23.64
CA GLY A 545 8.06 3.04 -22.31
C GLY A 545 9.37 3.80 -22.07
N THR A 546 9.99 4.36 -23.11
CA THR A 546 11.26 5.11 -23.03
C THR A 546 11.06 6.61 -22.76
N PHE A 547 9.85 7.14 -22.96
CA PHE A 547 9.51 8.54 -22.71
C PHE A 547 9.79 9.02 -21.27
N PRO A 548 9.53 8.23 -20.21
CA PRO A 548 9.95 8.58 -18.85
C PRO A 548 11.47 8.79 -18.72
N GLY A 549 12.28 8.00 -19.44
CA GLY A 549 13.74 8.12 -19.47
C GLY A 549 14.20 9.42 -20.13
N LEU A 550 13.58 9.79 -21.25
CA LEU A 550 13.80 11.08 -21.93
C LEU A 550 13.56 12.27 -20.98
N LEU A 551 12.38 12.32 -20.34
CA LEU A 551 12.09 13.44 -19.43
C LEU A 551 12.93 13.42 -18.15
N ASN A 552 13.23 12.23 -17.62
CA ASN A 552 14.07 12.11 -16.42
C ASN A 552 15.48 12.62 -16.67
N THR A 553 16.11 12.24 -17.79
CA THR A 553 17.46 12.69 -18.14
C THR A 553 17.51 14.20 -18.33
N PHE A 554 16.52 14.82 -18.98
CA PHE A 554 16.40 16.28 -19.06
C PHE A 554 16.35 16.95 -17.68
N VAL A 555 15.46 16.49 -16.80
CA VAL A 555 15.33 17.06 -15.46
C VAL A 555 16.59 16.81 -14.62
N HIS A 556 17.28 15.69 -14.83
CA HIS A 556 18.55 15.39 -14.17
C HIS A 556 19.68 16.33 -14.63
N ILE A 557 19.72 16.77 -15.90
CA ILE A 557 20.65 17.82 -16.35
C ILE A 557 20.45 19.08 -15.49
N VAL A 558 19.21 19.55 -15.34
CA VAL A 558 18.89 20.76 -14.58
C VAL A 558 19.16 20.57 -13.08
N MET A 559 18.81 19.41 -12.52
CA MET A 559 19.02 19.08 -11.10
C MET A 559 20.50 19.01 -10.74
N TYR A 560 21.30 18.26 -11.51
CA TYR A 560 22.74 18.14 -11.25
C TYR A 560 23.49 19.43 -11.56
N SER A 561 23.00 20.25 -12.50
CA SER A 561 23.52 21.62 -12.68
C SER A 561 23.30 22.47 -11.44
N TYR A 562 22.11 22.39 -10.83
CA TYR A 562 21.85 23.05 -9.55
C TYR A 562 22.81 22.57 -8.45
N TYR A 563 23.04 21.25 -8.35
CA TYR A 563 23.94 20.68 -7.35
C TYR A 563 25.41 21.07 -7.59
N LEU A 564 25.86 21.05 -8.83
CA LEU A 564 27.18 21.54 -9.25
C LEU A 564 27.37 23.00 -8.84
N LEU A 565 26.44 23.88 -9.20
CA LEU A 565 26.49 25.30 -8.84
C LEU A 565 26.47 25.50 -7.32
N SER A 566 25.70 24.70 -6.59
CA SER A 566 25.65 24.75 -5.13
C SER A 566 26.96 24.31 -4.47
N ALA A 567 27.76 23.47 -5.13
CA ALA A 567 29.04 22.98 -4.63
C ALA A 567 30.16 24.02 -4.69
N PHE A 568 30.05 25.06 -5.53
CA PHE A 568 30.97 26.21 -5.54
C PHE A 568 30.85 27.11 -4.29
N GLY A 569 29.93 26.80 -3.37
CA GLY A 569 29.87 27.37 -2.03
C GLY A 569 28.96 28.60 -1.90
N PRO A 570 28.99 29.28 -0.74
CA PRO A 570 28.01 30.32 -0.38
C PRO A 570 27.95 31.50 -1.36
N ARG A 571 29.08 31.82 -2.00
CA ARG A 571 29.17 32.90 -3.00
C ARG A 571 28.26 32.65 -4.21
N ILE A 572 28.08 31.40 -4.62
CA ILE A 572 27.20 31.03 -5.75
C ILE A 572 25.79 30.68 -5.25
N GLN A 573 25.66 30.04 -4.08
CA GLN A 573 24.36 29.61 -3.53
C GLN A 573 23.34 30.74 -3.41
N LYS A 574 23.77 31.99 -3.16
CA LYS A 574 22.88 33.16 -3.11
C LYS A 574 22.14 33.44 -4.42
N TYR A 575 22.70 33.05 -5.57
CA TYR A 575 22.09 33.22 -6.88
C TYR A 575 21.14 32.07 -7.26
N LEU A 576 21.09 31.00 -6.46
CA LEU A 576 20.25 29.82 -6.73
C LEU A 576 18.81 29.98 -6.21
N TRP A 577 18.20 31.14 -6.46
CA TRP A 577 16.83 31.47 -6.05
C TRP A 577 15.77 30.55 -6.66
N TRP A 578 16.11 29.90 -7.78
CA TRP A 578 15.19 29.08 -8.56
C TRP A 578 15.03 27.63 -8.07
N LYS A 579 15.58 27.28 -6.90
CA LYS A 579 15.43 25.94 -6.27
C LYS A 579 13.99 25.43 -6.24
N LYS A 580 13.04 26.34 -5.97
CA LYS A 580 11.61 26.00 -5.92
C LYS A 580 11.07 25.57 -7.29
N TYR A 581 11.51 26.22 -8.37
CA TYR A 581 11.10 25.91 -9.74
C TYR A 581 11.66 24.57 -10.19
N LEU A 582 12.85 24.18 -9.73
CA LEU A 582 13.39 22.83 -9.94
C LEU A 582 12.45 21.76 -9.36
N THR A 583 12.02 21.91 -8.11
CA THR A 583 11.05 20.97 -7.50
C THR A 583 9.70 20.99 -8.22
N THR A 584 9.26 22.14 -8.73
CA THR A 584 8.06 22.23 -9.56
C THR A 584 8.22 21.48 -10.88
N MET A 585 9.37 21.61 -11.55
CA MET A 585 9.69 20.90 -12.79
C MET A 585 9.67 19.38 -12.59
N GLN A 586 10.26 18.87 -11.50
CA GLN A 586 10.19 17.45 -11.14
C GLN A 586 8.74 16.96 -10.95
N MET A 587 7.87 17.76 -10.31
CA MET A 587 6.46 17.40 -10.18
C MET A 587 5.71 17.43 -11.52
N VAL A 588 6.00 18.41 -12.38
CA VAL A 588 5.40 18.51 -13.72
C VAL A 588 5.83 17.32 -14.57
N GLN A 589 7.10 16.90 -14.50
CA GLN A 589 7.60 15.69 -15.17
C GLN A 589 6.73 14.47 -14.87
N PHE A 590 6.43 14.18 -13.59
CA PHE A 590 5.61 13.02 -13.24
C PHE A 590 4.17 13.12 -13.78
N VAL A 591 3.61 14.32 -13.84
CA VAL A 591 2.28 14.55 -14.45
C VAL A 591 2.32 14.30 -15.94
N VAL A 592 3.33 14.80 -16.65
CA VAL A 592 3.50 14.60 -18.10
C VAL A 592 3.72 13.13 -18.43
N ILE A 593 4.57 12.43 -17.67
CA ILE A 593 4.78 10.98 -17.80
C ILE A 593 3.47 10.22 -17.59
N MET A 594 2.70 10.57 -16.56
CA MET A 594 1.43 9.93 -16.27
C MET A 594 0.40 10.17 -17.39
N VAL A 595 0.28 11.39 -17.90
CA VAL A 595 -0.61 11.71 -19.03
C VAL A 595 -0.20 10.93 -20.28
N HIS A 596 1.08 10.92 -20.63
CA HIS A 596 1.62 10.18 -21.77
C HIS A 596 1.36 8.67 -21.65
N ALA A 597 1.59 8.08 -20.46
CA ALA A 597 1.30 6.66 -20.22
C ALA A 597 -0.21 6.36 -20.33
N LEU A 598 -1.06 7.21 -19.74
CA LEU A 598 -2.51 7.00 -19.72
C LEU A 598 -3.16 7.05 -21.12
N GLN A 599 -2.54 7.73 -22.09
CA GLN A 599 -3.02 7.77 -23.49
C GLN A 599 -3.21 6.36 -24.09
N LEU A 600 -2.34 5.40 -23.74
CA LEU A 600 -2.42 4.02 -24.24
C LEU A 600 -3.62 3.21 -23.72
N PHE A 601 -4.39 3.74 -22.76
CA PHE A 601 -5.68 3.15 -22.38
C PHE A 601 -6.82 3.56 -23.29
N PHE A 602 -6.65 4.65 -24.05
CA PHE A 602 -7.68 5.23 -24.91
C PHE A 602 -7.34 5.10 -26.40
N VAL A 603 -6.12 4.68 -26.73
CA VAL A 603 -5.65 4.45 -28.09
C VAL A 603 -5.27 2.99 -28.25
N ASP A 604 -5.75 2.36 -29.33
CA ASP A 604 -5.33 1.01 -29.68
C ASP A 604 -3.87 1.04 -30.15
N CYS A 605 -2.99 0.56 -29.27
CA CYS A 605 -1.55 0.56 -29.47
C CYS A 605 -1.01 -0.83 -29.15
N ASN A 606 -0.10 -1.34 -30.00
CA ASN A 606 0.58 -2.61 -29.77
C ASN A 606 1.73 -2.47 -28.75
N PHE A 607 1.39 -1.95 -27.56
CA PHE A 607 2.29 -1.81 -26.42
C PHE A 607 1.70 -2.54 -25.20
N PRO A 608 2.49 -3.34 -24.45
CA PRO A 608 1.94 -4.14 -23.36
C PRO A 608 1.37 -3.28 -22.21
N ARG A 609 0.05 -3.39 -21.99
CA ARG A 609 -0.69 -2.58 -20.98
C ARG A 609 -0.20 -2.79 -19.55
N ILE A 610 0.44 -3.92 -19.24
CA ILE A 610 1.02 -4.19 -17.91
C ILE A 610 2.10 -3.16 -17.53
N PHE A 611 2.93 -2.76 -18.49
CA PHE A 611 3.98 -1.77 -18.26
C PHE A 611 3.41 -0.36 -18.15
N VAL A 612 2.28 -0.08 -18.81
CA VAL A 612 1.54 1.19 -18.67
C VAL A 612 1.04 1.37 -17.24
N TRP A 613 0.41 0.34 -16.67
CA TRP A 613 -0.02 0.35 -15.26
C TRP A 613 1.16 0.57 -14.31
N TYR A 614 2.27 -0.14 -14.53
CA TYR A 614 3.48 -0.01 -13.72
C TYR A 614 4.05 1.42 -13.74
N MET A 615 4.25 1.99 -14.93
CA MET A 615 4.75 3.35 -15.10
C MET A 615 3.82 4.40 -14.46
N GLY A 616 2.50 4.26 -14.66
CA GLY A 616 1.50 5.18 -14.10
C GLY A 616 1.46 5.14 -12.57
N LEU A 617 1.48 3.96 -11.97
CA LEU A 617 1.49 3.80 -10.50
C LEU A 617 2.78 4.35 -9.88
N LEU A 618 3.92 4.12 -10.52
CA LEU A 618 5.21 4.62 -10.07
C LEU A 618 5.30 6.16 -10.18
N ALA A 619 4.80 6.75 -11.27
CA ALA A 619 4.71 8.19 -11.42
C ALA A 619 3.77 8.82 -10.37
N LEU A 620 2.64 8.18 -10.07
CA LEU A 620 1.70 8.64 -9.05
C LEU A 620 2.30 8.59 -7.63
N SER A 621 3.10 7.55 -7.33
CA SER A 621 3.77 7.45 -6.03
C SER A 621 4.81 8.56 -5.86
N PHE A 622 5.64 8.82 -6.87
CA PHE A 622 6.61 9.91 -6.84
C PHE A 622 5.96 11.28 -6.76
N TYR A 623 4.93 11.54 -7.56
CA TYR A 623 4.17 12.79 -7.47
C TYR A 623 3.63 13.03 -6.06
N SER A 624 3.09 11.99 -5.42
CA SER A 624 2.55 12.09 -4.05
C SER A 624 3.62 12.43 -3.02
N LEU A 625 4.79 11.78 -3.10
CA LEU A 625 5.90 12.03 -2.20
C LEU A 625 6.54 13.41 -2.42
N PHE A 626 6.74 13.83 -3.67
CA PHE A 626 7.25 15.16 -4.01
C PHE A 626 6.28 16.28 -3.64
N SER A 627 4.96 16.06 -3.82
CA SER A 627 3.93 17.01 -3.40
C SER A 627 3.94 17.21 -1.88
N ASN A 628 4.14 16.13 -1.11
CA ASN A 628 4.30 16.21 0.33
C ASN A 628 5.58 16.95 0.73
N PHE A 629 6.71 16.64 0.08
CA PHE A 629 7.98 17.35 0.28
C PHE A 629 7.84 18.85 -0.01
N TYR A 630 7.22 19.22 -1.13
CA TYR A 630 7.02 20.61 -1.52
C TYR A 630 6.16 21.39 -0.51
N ARG A 631 5.08 20.78 -0.01
CA ARG A 631 4.24 21.38 1.04
C ARG A 631 5.03 21.61 2.32
N THR A 632 5.81 20.61 2.73
CA THR A 632 6.60 20.66 3.98
C THR A 632 7.74 21.65 3.88
N ALA A 633 8.49 21.66 2.77
CA ALA A 633 9.68 22.49 2.61
C ALA A 633 9.37 23.96 2.31
N TYR A 634 8.31 24.25 1.53
CA TYR A 634 8.07 25.59 0.99
C TYR A 634 6.78 26.27 1.50
N ARG A 635 5.70 25.53 1.83
CA ARG A 635 4.48 26.14 2.37
C ARG A 635 4.53 26.36 3.88
N ALA A 636 5.13 25.45 4.65
CA ALA A 636 5.26 25.62 6.10
C ALA A 636 6.20 26.78 6.49
N ARG A 637 7.16 27.13 5.64
CA ARG A 637 8.08 28.27 5.84
C ARG A 637 7.41 29.63 5.60
N LYS A 638 6.38 29.68 4.76
CA LYS A 638 5.64 30.90 4.39
C LYS A 638 4.52 31.28 5.38
N LEU A 639 4.32 30.47 6.42
CA LEU A 639 3.40 30.72 7.54
C LEU A 639 4.15 31.06 8.85
N LYS A 640 5.49 31.06 8.80
CA LYS A 640 6.39 31.41 9.91
C LYS A 640 7.15 32.72 9.69
N ASN A 641 7.13 33.23 8.45
CA ASN A 641 7.42 34.60 8.08
C ASN A 641 6.09 35.23 7.65
#